data_AF-A0A2U1LB39-F1
#
_entry.id   AF-A0A2U1LB39-F1
#
_cell.length_a   1.000
_cell.length_b   1.000
_cell.length_c   1.000
_cell.angle_alpha   90.00
_cell.angle_beta   90.00
_cell.angle_gamma   90.00
#
_symmetry.space_group_name_H-M   'P 1'
#
loop_
_entity.id
_entity.type
_entity.pdbx_description
1 polymer ?
#
loop_
_entity_poly.entity_id
_entity_poly.type
_entity_poly.pdbx_seq_one_letter_code
_entity_poly.pdbx_strand_id
1 'polypeptide(L)'
;MSLEKPLNPSWVFRSTIHWSFRLVMLAVVIGLVLFWTIDVTSNHQDLLTTNTNTFITKNITTKTTHQDLLPTTNFISTKNITTTNFVNLTKTLSQVQPLNKNKNLSWVSVELDSNYSTNLFSRWMAPGGEPCKDSTTEDIFINGIDNGEEHEHGGVVELSSGVIHEYVFQAVDGSGSYRCLGGDYFEIDLSSENWKSRPPVQDFGNGTYLFSLQVHQDFVGEFNLSIGLLFRHYQGLKFSPERFAVDKLLRVVRIRIRNDDKNVLAAKLPEIKQCGKSDYRKDLWAGRWTRHGRNDECRISNDGRYRCLEPNYPCQHPWCHGALGSVESNGWVYSAHCSFKLFDKKSAWKCLNKRWLFFWGDSNHCDTIRNMLNFVLDYEMGVVPRLFDMNITNPKDPKQSFRITNVFNGHYNHTGNYQGLNSLYNDGYREYLRGYFSGEVVPDTLIMNSGLHDGVYWPNLRRFIKGANDAAAFWAEVLDGVRRRNVVVPEVVYRTTVATGGYARRLVFNPSKMEAFNGVFVDKLKQFGVIDYIVDHFDMTYPWHYDNRCNDGVHYGRFPVKARWRDGQIGHQYFVDLMLCHVLLNMVIHESRIAATVILCYLQFSSNRSVHNGSLKQLNPQDYCFMKLRTFHVFVYGRVFINLVMGCFG
;
A
#
# COMPACT_ATOMS: atom_id res chain seq x y z
N MET A 1 50.50 -38.37 39.62
CA MET A 1 51.30 -38.24 38.40
C MET A 1 50.42 -37.68 37.30
N SER A 2 50.67 -36.41 36.93
CA SER A 2 50.32 -35.69 35.68
C SER A 2 48.83 -35.60 35.23
N LEU A 3 48.30 -34.49 34.69
CA LEU A 3 48.80 -33.15 34.40
C LEU A 3 47.57 -32.26 34.10
N GLU A 4 47.56 -31.03 34.61
CA GLU A 4 46.61 -29.97 34.23
C GLU A 4 46.91 -29.42 32.82
N LYS A 5 45.88 -28.87 32.15
CA LYS A 5 45.97 -28.06 30.91
C LYS A 5 45.09 -26.80 31.02
N PRO A 6 45.40 -25.72 30.26
CA PRO A 6 45.36 -24.35 30.76
C PRO A 6 44.07 -23.56 30.43
N LEU A 7 43.80 -22.55 31.26
CA LEU A 7 42.80 -21.50 31.08
C LEU A 7 43.23 -20.46 30.02
N ASN A 8 42.28 -20.04 29.19
CA ASN A 8 42.46 -19.13 28.06
C ASN A 8 41.97 -17.71 28.42
N PRO A 9 42.77 -16.63 28.29
CA PRO A 9 42.40 -15.29 28.75
C PRO A 9 41.70 -14.50 27.63
N SER A 10 40.36 -14.51 27.60
CA SER A 10 39.58 -13.68 26.66
C SER A 10 38.55 -12.77 27.32
N TRP A 11 38.53 -12.68 28.65
CA TRP A 11 37.48 -11.97 29.38
C TRP A 11 37.83 -10.53 29.83
N VAL A 12 39.02 -10.02 29.54
CA VAL A 12 39.47 -8.70 30.05
C VAL A 12 39.32 -7.56 29.02
N PHE A 13 39.15 -7.84 27.73
CA PHE A 13 39.09 -6.79 26.69
C PHE A 13 37.69 -6.26 26.32
N ARG A 14 36.61 -6.77 26.92
CA ARG A 14 35.23 -6.29 26.63
C ARG A 14 34.71 -5.20 27.59
N SER A 15 35.41 -4.93 28.69
CA SER A 15 34.97 -3.95 29.70
C SER A 15 35.37 -2.50 29.40
N THR A 16 36.40 -2.28 28.57
CA THR A 16 36.96 -0.94 28.28
C THR A 16 36.19 -0.17 27.19
N ILE A 17 35.50 -0.87 26.29
CA ILE A 17 34.70 -0.25 25.21
C ILE A 17 33.38 0.32 25.74
N HIS A 18 32.78 -0.30 26.76
CA HIS A 18 31.56 0.24 27.39
C HIS A 18 31.82 1.49 28.24
N TRP A 19 33.00 1.60 28.86
CA TRP A 19 33.38 2.76 29.66
C TRP A 19 33.71 3.98 28.79
N SER A 20 34.41 3.78 27.68
CA SER A 20 34.71 4.86 26.72
C SER A 20 33.44 5.42 26.06
N PHE A 21 32.45 4.58 25.73
CA PHE A 21 31.17 5.06 25.20
C PHE A 21 30.39 5.94 26.19
N ARG A 22 30.39 5.57 27.49
CA ARG A 22 29.72 6.37 28.53
C ARG A 22 30.39 7.72 28.76
N LEU A 23 31.73 7.77 28.73
CA LEU A 23 32.48 9.02 28.85
C LEU A 23 32.26 9.94 27.63
N VAL A 24 32.19 9.39 26.43
CA VAL A 24 31.90 10.16 25.20
C VAL A 24 30.48 10.73 25.24
N MET A 25 29.48 9.93 25.64
CA MET A 25 28.10 10.43 25.77
C MET A 25 27.97 11.51 26.85
N LEU A 26 28.68 11.38 27.97
CA LEU A 26 28.72 12.40 29.01
C LEU A 26 29.36 13.70 28.50
N ALA A 27 30.47 13.60 27.74
CA ALA A 27 31.13 14.76 27.15
C ALA A 27 30.25 15.48 26.11
N VAL A 28 29.49 14.74 25.30
CA VAL A 28 28.53 15.30 24.34
C VAL A 28 27.39 16.03 25.07
N VAL A 29 26.86 15.47 26.15
CA VAL A 29 25.80 16.12 26.94
C VAL A 29 26.33 17.38 27.62
N ILE A 30 27.53 17.35 28.20
CA ILE A 30 28.17 18.53 28.79
C ILE A 30 28.43 19.61 27.72
N GLY A 31 28.91 19.21 26.53
CA GLY A 31 29.11 20.13 25.40
C GLY A 31 27.81 20.80 24.94
N LEU A 32 26.70 20.04 24.89
CA LEU A 32 25.39 20.60 24.57
C LEU A 32 24.91 21.55 25.68
N VAL A 33 25.04 21.18 26.95
CA VAL A 33 24.63 22.08 28.05
C VAL A 33 25.44 23.37 28.04
N LEU A 34 26.76 23.30 27.82
CA LEU A 34 27.62 24.48 27.72
C LEU A 34 27.28 25.36 26.51
N PHE A 35 27.02 24.76 25.35
CA PHE A 35 26.61 25.47 24.13
C PHE A 35 25.27 26.21 24.33
N TRP A 36 24.31 25.56 24.98
CA TRP A 36 22.99 26.16 25.26
C TRP A 36 23.03 27.20 26.38
N THR A 37 23.98 27.14 27.32
CA THR A 37 24.17 28.19 28.34
C THR A 37 24.83 29.46 27.80
N ILE A 38 25.53 29.40 26.66
CA ILE A 38 26.17 30.57 26.04
C ILE A 38 25.17 31.37 25.17
N ASP A 39 24.12 30.72 24.65
CA ASP A 39 23.18 31.33 23.70
C ASP A 39 22.01 32.11 24.35
N VAL A 40 21.92 32.16 25.68
CA VAL A 40 20.85 32.88 26.41
C VAL A 40 21.27 34.30 26.84
N THR A 41 22.54 34.69 26.62
CA THR A 41 23.01 36.04 26.95
C THR A 41 23.89 36.63 25.85
N SER A 42 23.34 36.93 24.67
CA SER A 42 23.86 38.03 23.85
C SER A 42 22.84 38.57 22.84
N ASN A 43 22.34 39.77 23.16
CA ASN A 43 22.02 40.88 22.29
C ASN A 43 21.08 40.71 21.08
N HIS A 44 19.87 41.23 21.30
CA HIS A 44 19.23 42.17 20.37
C HIS A 44 20.19 43.29 19.94
N GLN A 45 20.38 43.47 18.63
CA GLN A 45 20.49 44.79 18.00
C GLN A 45 20.34 44.68 16.47
N ASP A 46 19.60 45.64 15.93
CA ASP A 46 19.22 45.86 14.52
C ASP A 46 20.40 45.91 13.54
N LEU A 47 20.16 45.63 12.24
CA LEU A 47 20.12 46.69 11.21
C LEU A 47 19.82 46.15 9.78
N LEU A 48 18.91 46.86 9.11
CA LEU A 48 18.71 46.93 7.66
C LEU A 48 19.97 47.36 6.91
N THR A 49 20.26 46.83 5.71
CA THR A 49 20.40 47.60 4.44
C THR A 49 20.77 46.75 3.21
N THR A 50 19.87 46.79 2.22
CA THR A 50 20.03 46.98 0.75
C THR A 50 21.32 46.63 -0.01
N ASN A 51 21.10 45.85 -1.10
CA ASN A 51 21.56 45.99 -2.49
C ASN A 51 23.03 46.35 -2.80
N THR A 52 23.67 45.53 -3.64
CA THR A 52 24.24 45.99 -4.93
C THR A 52 24.51 44.80 -5.87
N ASN A 53 24.14 45.00 -7.14
CA ASN A 53 24.44 44.16 -8.30
C ASN A 53 25.95 44.10 -8.60
N THR A 54 26.43 43.00 -9.17
CA THR A 54 27.42 43.05 -10.27
C THR A 54 27.50 41.73 -11.03
N PHE A 55 27.15 41.80 -12.32
CA PHE A 55 27.42 40.80 -13.35
C PHE A 55 28.92 40.75 -13.64
N ILE A 56 29.49 39.54 -13.76
CA ILE A 56 30.75 39.32 -14.51
C ILE A 56 30.56 38.09 -15.41
N THR A 57 30.47 38.38 -16.70
CA THR A 57 30.61 37.46 -17.83
C THR A 57 32.10 37.09 -18.03
N LYS A 58 32.40 35.80 -18.20
CA LYS A 58 33.69 35.35 -18.75
C LYS A 58 33.46 34.35 -19.89
N ASN A 59 33.68 34.83 -21.11
CA ASN A 59 33.89 34.03 -22.32
C ASN A 59 35.29 33.43 -22.29
N ILE A 60 35.41 32.12 -22.53
CA ILE A 60 36.66 31.51 -22.99
C ILE A 60 36.34 30.56 -24.16
N THR A 61 36.99 30.82 -25.28
CA THR A 61 36.87 30.09 -26.54
C THR A 61 38.17 29.33 -26.84
N THR A 62 38.00 28.16 -27.46
CA THR A 62 38.93 27.40 -28.33
C THR A 62 40.13 26.67 -27.69
N LYS A 63 40.26 25.35 -27.94
CA LYS A 63 40.97 24.81 -29.13
C LYS A 63 40.91 23.28 -29.20
N THR A 64 40.76 22.81 -30.43
CA THR A 64 40.73 21.43 -30.95
C THR A 64 42.14 20.90 -31.20
N THR A 65 42.37 19.60 -30.98
CA THR A 65 43.44 18.84 -31.65
C THR A 65 43.04 17.36 -31.82
N HIS A 66 43.06 16.89 -33.07
CA HIS A 66 43.12 15.50 -33.55
C HIS A 66 44.48 14.86 -33.16
N GLN A 67 44.82 13.56 -33.22
CA GLN A 67 44.31 12.27 -33.73
C GLN A 67 45.29 11.19 -33.17
N ASP A 68 44.87 9.94 -32.92
CA ASP A 68 45.50 8.73 -33.51
C ASP A 68 44.90 7.39 -33.01
N LEU A 69 44.98 6.41 -33.91
CA LEU A 69 44.24 5.16 -34.16
C LEU A 69 45.16 3.93 -33.88
N LEU A 70 44.78 2.80 -33.25
CA LEU A 70 44.13 1.53 -33.74
C LEU A 70 44.37 0.39 -32.67
N PRO A 71 43.88 -0.87 -32.76
CA PRO A 71 42.55 -1.42 -33.13
C PRO A 71 42.02 -2.58 -32.22
N THR A 72 40.72 -2.91 -32.40
CA THR A 72 40.00 -4.22 -32.17
C THR A 72 39.78 -4.69 -30.71
N THR A 73 38.60 -5.14 -30.24
CA THR A 73 37.54 -5.99 -30.83
C THR A 73 36.13 -5.78 -30.23
N ASN A 74 35.12 -5.70 -31.11
CA ASN A 74 33.68 -6.01 -31.01
C ASN A 74 33.00 -6.27 -29.65
N PHE A 75 32.09 -5.37 -29.24
CA PHE A 75 30.83 -5.71 -28.55
C PHE A 75 29.74 -4.66 -28.86
N ILE A 76 28.61 -5.15 -29.40
CA ILE A 76 27.25 -4.59 -29.48
C ILE A 76 27.11 -3.06 -29.60
N SER A 77 26.79 -2.64 -30.84
CA SER A 77 26.40 -1.29 -31.27
C SER A 77 25.43 -0.57 -30.32
N THR A 78 25.96 0.36 -29.52
CA THR A 78 25.21 1.48 -28.94
C THR A 78 24.77 2.41 -30.07
N LYS A 79 23.50 2.30 -30.47
CA LYS A 79 22.90 3.28 -31.37
C LYS A 79 22.71 4.57 -30.58
N ASN A 80 23.55 5.58 -30.84
CA ASN A 80 23.37 6.94 -30.35
C ASN A 80 21.96 7.42 -30.74
N ILE A 81 21.07 7.52 -29.75
CA ILE A 81 19.72 8.03 -29.93
C ILE A 81 19.84 9.56 -30.01
N THR A 82 19.85 10.06 -31.25
CA THR A 82 19.68 11.48 -31.55
C THR A 82 18.25 11.93 -31.27
N THR A 83 18.08 13.23 -31.03
CA THR A 83 16.84 14.00 -30.77
C THR A 83 15.65 13.61 -31.67
N THR A 84 15.91 13.06 -32.86
CA THR A 84 14.92 12.54 -33.81
C THR A 84 14.15 11.30 -33.32
N ASN A 85 14.72 10.45 -32.46
CA ASN A 85 13.99 9.31 -31.90
C ASN A 85 13.07 9.70 -30.75
N PHE A 86 13.34 10.80 -30.05
CA PHE A 86 12.44 11.36 -29.03
C PHE A 86 11.20 11.97 -29.68
N VAL A 87 11.36 12.67 -30.81
CA VAL A 87 10.25 13.13 -31.66
C VAL A 87 9.48 11.95 -32.26
N ASN A 88 10.12 10.81 -32.54
CA ASN A 88 9.42 9.63 -33.04
C ASN A 88 8.70 8.83 -31.94
N LEU A 89 9.22 8.75 -30.71
CA LEU A 89 8.53 8.11 -29.57
C LEU A 89 7.36 8.98 -29.08
N THR A 90 7.57 10.30 -29.01
CA THR A 90 6.48 11.25 -28.78
C THR A 90 5.52 11.29 -29.97
N LYS A 91 5.93 11.21 -31.25
CA LYS A 91 4.98 11.05 -32.36
C LYS A 91 4.22 9.73 -32.32
N THR A 92 4.83 8.62 -31.92
CA THR A 92 4.12 7.33 -31.85
C THR A 92 3.14 7.27 -30.67
N LEU A 93 3.37 8.00 -29.57
CA LEU A 93 2.39 8.16 -28.50
C LEU A 93 1.38 9.30 -28.74
N SER A 94 1.79 10.43 -29.33
CA SER A 94 0.94 11.58 -29.69
C SER A 94 0.09 11.33 -30.95
N GLN A 95 0.32 10.22 -31.68
CA GLN A 95 -0.53 9.73 -32.77
C GLN A 95 -1.43 8.55 -32.36
N VAL A 96 -1.63 8.30 -31.06
CA VAL A 96 -2.83 7.59 -30.65
C VAL A 96 -4.01 8.55 -30.83
N GLN A 97 -4.51 8.64 -32.06
CA GLN A 97 -5.87 9.15 -32.29
C GLN A 97 -6.81 8.43 -31.32
N PRO A 98 -7.84 9.11 -30.77
CA PRO A 98 -8.81 8.44 -29.92
C PRO A 98 -9.39 7.30 -30.75
N LEU A 99 -9.07 6.06 -30.37
CA LEU A 99 -9.56 4.87 -31.05
C LEU A 99 -11.08 4.88 -30.89
N ASN A 100 -11.77 5.53 -31.80
CA ASN A 100 -13.20 5.75 -31.77
C ASN A 100 -13.84 4.59 -32.52
N LYS A 101 -14.06 3.49 -31.79
CA LYS A 101 -14.91 2.36 -32.18
C LYS A 101 -15.37 1.69 -30.88
N ASN A 102 -16.59 2.02 -30.46
CA ASN A 102 -17.32 1.45 -29.31
C ASN A 102 -16.51 1.27 -28.03
N LYS A 103 -16.25 2.34 -27.28
CA LYS A 103 -15.48 2.26 -26.03
C LYS A 103 -16.37 2.44 -24.82
N ASN A 104 -16.77 1.33 -24.19
CA ASN A 104 -17.04 1.37 -22.76
C ASN A 104 -15.79 1.89 -22.07
N LEU A 105 -15.90 2.97 -21.28
CA LEU A 105 -14.77 3.42 -20.47
C LEU A 105 -14.41 2.33 -19.45
N SER A 106 -13.15 2.32 -19.04
CA SER A 106 -12.67 1.49 -17.95
C SER A 106 -12.05 2.36 -16.87
N TRP A 107 -12.13 1.89 -15.63
CA TRP A 107 -11.36 2.47 -14.55
C TRP A 107 -9.87 2.25 -14.77
N VAL A 108 -9.06 3.23 -14.38
CA VAL A 108 -7.61 3.10 -14.30
C VAL A 108 -7.28 1.89 -13.40
N SER A 109 -6.34 1.08 -13.85
CA SER A 109 -5.87 -0.09 -13.14
C SER A 109 -4.36 -0.15 -13.21
N VAL A 110 -3.77 -0.67 -12.14
CA VAL A 110 -2.33 -0.88 -12.02
C VAL A 110 -2.08 -2.34 -11.69
N GLU A 111 -0.97 -2.87 -12.18
CA GLU A 111 -0.51 -4.23 -11.91
C GLU A 111 0.93 -4.17 -11.41
N LEU A 112 1.28 -5.13 -10.54
CA LEU A 112 2.65 -5.29 -10.10
C LEU A 112 3.46 -5.96 -11.21
N ASP A 113 4.64 -5.43 -11.52
CA ASP A 113 5.53 -6.01 -12.54
C ASP A 113 5.73 -7.52 -12.30
N SER A 114 5.59 -8.34 -13.34
CA SER A 114 5.94 -9.75 -13.26
C SER A 114 7.42 -9.89 -12.85
N ASN A 115 7.73 -10.78 -11.91
CA ASN A 115 9.08 -10.90 -11.31
C ASN A 115 9.58 -9.59 -10.68
N TYR A 116 8.69 -8.87 -9.98
CA TYR A 116 8.96 -7.56 -9.38
C TYR A 116 10.30 -7.49 -8.65
N SER A 117 10.59 -8.45 -7.76
CA SER A 117 11.83 -8.44 -6.97
C SER A 117 13.09 -8.47 -7.86
N THR A 118 13.08 -9.28 -8.92
CA THR A 118 14.20 -9.42 -9.84
C THR A 118 14.37 -8.16 -10.67
N ASN A 119 13.27 -7.59 -11.18
CA ASN A 119 13.31 -6.37 -11.99
C ASN A 119 13.72 -5.16 -11.17
N LEU A 120 13.21 -5.02 -9.95
CA LEU A 120 13.62 -3.97 -9.02
C LEU A 120 15.11 -4.10 -8.67
N PHE A 121 15.59 -5.32 -8.37
CA PHE A 121 16.99 -5.55 -8.06
C PHE A 121 17.91 -5.21 -9.24
N SER A 122 17.54 -5.60 -10.46
CA SER A 122 18.29 -5.27 -11.68
C SER A 122 18.38 -3.77 -11.92
N ARG A 123 17.26 -3.04 -11.78
CA ARG A 123 17.23 -1.57 -11.91
C ARG A 123 18.04 -0.88 -10.80
N TRP A 124 17.95 -1.38 -9.57
CA TRP A 124 18.72 -0.87 -8.43
C TRP A 124 20.24 -1.05 -8.60
N MET A 125 20.67 -2.13 -9.26
CA MET A 125 22.09 -2.43 -9.51
C MET A 125 22.63 -1.80 -10.80
N ALA A 126 21.79 -1.17 -11.62
CA ALA A 126 22.19 -0.68 -12.94
C ALA A 126 23.26 0.42 -12.81
N PRO A 127 24.47 0.23 -13.37
CA PRO A 127 25.49 1.27 -13.38
C PRO A 127 25.02 2.33 -14.37
N GLY A 128 24.91 3.58 -13.91
CA GLY A 128 24.21 4.65 -14.59
C GLY A 128 24.65 5.06 -16.00
N GLY A 129 25.61 4.35 -16.61
CA GLY A 129 26.36 4.76 -17.80
C GLY A 129 27.17 6.02 -17.55
N GLU A 130 28.26 6.23 -18.29
CA GLU A 130 29.04 7.48 -18.22
C GLU A 130 28.24 8.78 -18.47
N PRO A 131 27.17 8.85 -19.31
CA PRO A 131 26.44 10.11 -19.49
C PRO A 131 25.59 10.57 -18.30
N CYS A 132 25.23 9.68 -17.36
CA CYS A 132 24.33 10.03 -16.24
C CYS A 132 24.84 9.65 -14.85
N LYS A 133 26.06 9.10 -14.79
CA LYS A 133 26.71 8.60 -13.57
C LYS A 133 26.75 9.64 -12.44
N ASP A 134 27.10 10.88 -12.78
CA ASP A 134 27.27 11.97 -11.81
C ASP A 134 26.15 13.02 -11.87
N SER A 135 25.21 12.86 -12.78
CA SER A 135 24.04 13.73 -12.91
C SER A 135 22.99 13.35 -11.86
N THR A 136 22.33 14.35 -11.25
CA THR A 136 21.25 14.15 -10.27
C THR A 136 19.98 14.83 -10.73
N THR A 137 18.83 14.22 -10.44
CA THR A 137 17.53 14.80 -10.80
C THR A 137 17.26 16.04 -9.95
N GLU A 138 17.23 17.21 -10.56
CA GLU A 138 16.97 18.50 -9.90
C GLU A 138 15.58 19.07 -10.21
N ASP A 139 15.03 18.71 -11.37
CA ASP A 139 13.69 19.10 -11.82
C ASP A 139 13.09 18.04 -12.76
N ILE A 140 11.88 18.28 -13.27
CA ILE A 140 11.19 17.46 -14.26
C ILE A 140 10.74 18.31 -15.45
N PHE A 141 10.45 17.68 -16.58
CA PHE A 141 9.78 18.28 -17.72
C PHE A 141 8.58 17.43 -18.10
N ILE A 142 7.38 18.01 -18.11
CA ILE A 142 6.13 17.31 -18.42
C ILE A 142 5.62 17.77 -19.79
N ASN A 143 5.71 16.90 -20.79
CA ASN A 143 5.20 17.20 -22.12
C ASN A 143 3.66 17.33 -22.09
N GLY A 144 3.13 18.37 -22.72
CA GLY A 144 1.71 18.71 -22.74
C GLY A 144 1.25 19.56 -21.55
N ILE A 145 2.07 19.70 -20.50
CA ILE A 145 1.80 20.63 -19.39
C ILE A 145 2.79 21.79 -19.49
N ASP A 146 4.09 21.55 -19.33
CA ASP A 146 5.11 22.61 -19.23
C ASP A 146 5.32 23.37 -20.57
N ASN A 147 4.96 22.77 -21.70
CA ASN A 147 5.10 23.34 -23.05
C ASN A 147 3.76 23.58 -23.77
N GLY A 148 2.63 23.48 -23.06
CA GLY A 148 1.31 23.78 -23.62
C GLY A 148 1.08 25.29 -23.79
N GLU A 149 0.28 25.67 -24.79
CA GLU A 149 -0.15 27.07 -25.04
C GLU A 149 -0.78 27.73 -23.79
N GLU A 150 -1.33 26.91 -22.89
CA GLU A 150 -1.96 27.33 -21.63
C GLU A 150 -0.98 28.04 -20.68
N HIS A 151 0.34 27.78 -20.76
CA HIS A 151 1.33 28.44 -19.91
C HIS A 151 1.48 29.96 -20.16
N GLU A 152 1.09 30.48 -21.33
CA GLU A 152 1.17 31.92 -21.62
C GLU A 152 0.05 32.76 -20.95
N HIS A 153 -1.00 32.12 -20.40
CA HIS A 153 -2.17 32.82 -19.84
C HIS A 153 -2.55 32.37 -18.41
N GLY A 154 -1.57 32.03 -17.58
CA GLY A 154 -1.82 31.61 -16.18
C GLY A 154 -2.44 30.21 -16.07
N GLY A 155 -2.07 29.35 -17.03
CA GLY A 155 -2.69 28.10 -17.49
C GLY A 155 -3.33 27.18 -16.46
N VAL A 156 -4.64 27.00 -16.63
CA VAL A 156 -5.40 25.89 -16.06
C VAL A 156 -5.49 24.81 -17.13
N VAL A 157 -5.04 23.59 -16.80
CA VAL A 157 -5.12 22.45 -17.72
C VAL A 157 -6.54 21.91 -17.72
N GLU A 158 -7.22 21.93 -18.87
CA GLU A 158 -8.59 21.43 -18.98
C GLU A 158 -8.62 19.97 -19.41
N LEU A 159 -9.21 19.10 -18.57
CA LEU A 159 -9.34 17.67 -18.84
C LEU A 159 -10.81 17.23 -18.80
N SER A 160 -11.17 16.26 -19.63
CA SER A 160 -12.49 15.63 -19.58
C SER A 160 -12.59 14.62 -18.44
N SER A 161 -13.72 14.57 -17.74
CA SER A 161 -14.04 13.54 -16.76
C SER A 161 -14.21 12.16 -17.42
N GLY A 162 -14.12 11.10 -16.61
CA GLY A 162 -14.37 9.73 -17.01
C GLY A 162 -13.21 9.05 -17.74
N VAL A 163 -12.46 9.76 -18.59
CA VAL A 163 -11.37 9.18 -19.38
C VAL A 163 -10.05 9.13 -18.61
N ILE A 164 -9.16 8.23 -19.02
CA ILE A 164 -7.79 8.14 -18.49
C ILE A 164 -6.92 9.12 -19.27
N HIS A 165 -6.28 10.04 -18.56
CA HIS A 165 -5.28 10.97 -19.10
C HIS A 165 -3.89 10.50 -18.70
N GLU A 166 -3.01 10.34 -19.67
CA GLU A 166 -1.67 9.80 -19.48
C GLU A 166 -0.62 10.87 -19.82
N TYR A 167 0.29 11.10 -18.88
CA TYR A 167 1.36 12.07 -19.02
C TYR A 167 2.70 11.42 -18.82
N VAL A 168 3.56 11.54 -19.83
CA VAL A 168 4.97 11.17 -19.72
C VAL A 168 5.76 12.40 -19.30
N PHE A 169 6.52 12.27 -18.22
CA PHE A 169 7.45 13.28 -17.77
C PHE A 169 8.87 12.73 -17.67
N GLN A 170 9.83 13.63 -17.85
CA GLN A 170 11.24 13.31 -17.93
C GLN A 170 11.98 14.04 -16.81
N ALA A 171 12.73 13.31 -16.01
CA ALA A 171 13.64 13.88 -15.04
C ALA A 171 14.77 14.64 -15.75
N VAL A 172 15.15 15.81 -15.23
CA VAL A 172 16.26 16.64 -15.72
C VAL A 172 17.22 16.98 -14.59
N ASP A 173 18.48 17.25 -14.94
CA ASP A 173 19.49 17.68 -13.97
C ASP A 173 19.59 19.21 -13.84
N GLY A 174 20.54 19.67 -13.02
CA GLY A 174 20.75 21.10 -12.75
C GLY A 174 21.15 21.93 -13.98
N SER A 175 21.55 21.30 -15.09
CA SER A 175 21.81 21.97 -16.37
C SER A 175 20.59 21.98 -17.30
N GLY A 176 19.49 21.34 -16.91
CA GLY A 176 18.33 21.09 -17.76
C GLY A 176 18.50 19.90 -18.70
N SER A 177 19.59 19.13 -18.57
CA SER A 177 19.83 17.96 -19.40
C SER A 177 18.98 16.78 -18.96
N TYR A 178 18.46 16.01 -19.91
CA TYR A 178 17.63 14.85 -19.63
C TYR A 178 18.42 13.75 -18.91
N ARG A 179 17.83 13.24 -17.83
CA ARG A 179 18.32 12.08 -17.10
C ARG A 179 18.14 10.83 -17.97
N CYS A 180 19.11 9.92 -17.89
CA CYS A 180 19.05 8.61 -18.54
C CYS A 180 18.91 7.45 -17.55
N LEU A 181 18.53 7.73 -16.30
CA LEU A 181 18.34 6.75 -15.22
C LEU A 181 17.06 7.01 -14.44
N GLY A 182 16.33 5.95 -14.16
CA GLY A 182 15.15 5.96 -13.30
C GLY A 182 15.49 5.80 -11.81
N GLY A 183 14.51 5.35 -11.05
CA GLY A 183 14.60 5.10 -9.61
C GLY A 183 14.35 6.33 -8.73
N ASP A 184 14.15 7.52 -9.30
CA ASP A 184 13.61 8.65 -8.54
C ASP A 184 12.21 8.29 -8.02
N TYR A 185 11.94 8.67 -6.77
CA TYR A 185 10.65 8.47 -6.12
C TYR A 185 9.91 9.80 -6.08
N PHE A 186 8.93 9.91 -6.96
CA PHE A 186 8.02 11.04 -7.02
C PHE A 186 6.77 10.76 -6.17
N GLU A 187 6.39 11.74 -5.36
CA GLU A 187 5.09 11.77 -4.73
C GLU A 187 4.15 12.59 -5.60
N ILE A 188 3.18 11.89 -6.19
CA ILE A 188 2.17 12.51 -7.04
C ILE A 188 0.84 12.47 -6.30
N ASP A 189 0.20 13.64 -6.17
CA ASP A 189 -1.10 13.83 -5.54
C ASP A 189 -2.06 14.49 -6.52
N LEU A 190 -3.27 13.95 -6.64
CA LEU A 190 -4.39 14.65 -7.26
C LEU A 190 -5.44 14.91 -6.19
N SER A 191 -5.64 16.18 -5.84
CA SER A 191 -6.58 16.56 -4.79
C SER A 191 -7.47 17.76 -5.12
N SER A 192 -8.68 17.72 -4.57
CA SER A 192 -9.65 18.80 -4.53
C SER A 192 -10.36 18.78 -3.18
N GLU A 193 -11.39 19.61 -3.01
CA GLU A 193 -12.19 19.62 -1.78
C GLU A 193 -12.95 18.31 -1.52
N ASN A 194 -13.26 17.56 -2.58
CA ASN A 194 -14.10 16.36 -2.52
C ASN A 194 -13.43 15.10 -3.09
N TRP A 195 -12.17 15.19 -3.50
CA TRP A 195 -11.42 14.07 -4.07
C TRP A 195 -9.96 14.08 -3.61
N LYS A 196 -9.43 12.90 -3.30
CA LYS A 196 -7.99 12.67 -3.11
C LYS A 196 -7.62 11.31 -3.68
N SER A 197 -6.58 11.26 -4.50
CA SER A 197 -6.08 9.99 -5.03
C SER A 197 -4.58 10.06 -5.26
N ARG A 198 -3.95 8.90 -5.18
CA ARG A 198 -2.59 8.68 -5.65
C ARG A 198 -2.64 8.29 -7.13
N PRO A 199 -2.18 9.13 -8.07
CA PRO A 199 -2.03 8.70 -9.45
C PRO A 199 -1.03 7.53 -9.55
N PRO A 200 -1.37 6.45 -10.28
CA PRO A 200 -0.41 5.39 -10.58
C PRO A 200 0.79 5.96 -11.33
N VAL A 201 2.00 5.51 -10.97
CA VAL A 201 3.26 5.95 -11.59
C VAL A 201 4.05 4.75 -12.07
N GLN A 202 4.50 4.80 -13.32
CA GLN A 202 5.39 3.83 -13.92
C GLN A 202 6.75 4.47 -14.20
N ASP A 203 7.82 3.84 -13.70
CA ASP A 203 9.21 4.20 -13.97
C ASP A 203 9.78 3.31 -15.09
N PHE A 204 10.14 3.91 -16.22
CA PHE A 204 10.71 3.20 -17.37
C PHE A 204 12.21 2.90 -17.22
N GLY A 205 12.85 3.36 -16.13
CA GLY A 205 14.25 3.07 -15.79
C GLY A 205 15.28 3.92 -16.54
N ASN A 206 14.84 4.78 -17.45
CA ASN A 206 15.68 5.63 -18.29
C ASN A 206 15.51 7.13 -17.98
N GLY A 207 14.93 7.47 -16.83
CA GLY A 207 14.63 8.86 -16.44
C GLY A 207 13.27 9.38 -16.92
N THR A 208 12.55 8.61 -17.74
CA THR A 208 11.14 8.88 -18.05
C THR A 208 10.19 8.13 -17.12
N TYR A 209 9.06 8.77 -16.86
CA TYR A 209 8.01 8.29 -15.98
C TYR A 209 6.65 8.56 -16.63
N LEU A 210 5.69 7.66 -16.42
CA LEU A 210 4.30 7.83 -16.82
C LEU A 210 3.44 7.93 -15.57
N PHE A 211 2.51 8.89 -15.52
CA PHE A 211 1.41 8.87 -14.56
C PHE A 211 0.06 8.98 -15.26
N SER A 212 -0.96 8.38 -14.63
CA SER A 212 -2.33 8.34 -15.16
C SER A 212 -3.29 9.06 -14.22
N LEU A 213 -4.11 9.96 -14.77
CA LEU A 213 -5.17 10.67 -14.06
C LEU A 213 -6.54 10.22 -14.56
N GLN A 214 -7.49 10.03 -13.65
CA GLN A 214 -8.89 9.78 -13.99
C GLN A 214 -9.79 10.25 -12.85
N VAL A 215 -10.78 11.08 -13.16
CA VAL A 215 -11.77 11.59 -12.22
C VAL A 215 -13.15 11.29 -12.75
N HIS A 216 -14.05 10.84 -11.87
CA HIS A 216 -15.43 10.53 -12.25
C HIS A 216 -16.27 11.78 -12.53
N GLN A 217 -17.29 11.67 -13.38
CA GLN A 217 -18.20 12.76 -13.76
C GLN A 217 -18.83 13.48 -12.55
N ASP A 218 -19.09 12.75 -11.46
CA ASP A 218 -19.71 13.31 -10.24
C ASP A 218 -18.80 14.26 -9.45
N PHE A 219 -17.50 14.27 -9.73
CA PHE A 219 -16.49 15.06 -9.01
C PHE A 219 -15.77 16.06 -9.93
N VAL A 220 -16.41 16.51 -11.00
CA VAL A 220 -15.91 17.62 -11.82
C VAL A 220 -15.61 18.87 -10.98
N GLY A 221 -14.65 19.68 -11.43
CA GLY A 221 -14.25 20.89 -10.72
C GLY A 221 -12.77 21.18 -10.83
N GLU A 222 -12.28 21.99 -9.90
CA GLU A 222 -10.88 22.40 -9.80
C GLU A 222 -10.09 21.43 -8.93
N PHE A 223 -8.91 21.05 -9.42
CA PHE A 223 -7.99 20.13 -8.79
C PHE A 223 -6.58 20.71 -8.77
N ASN A 224 -5.81 20.31 -7.77
CA ASN A 224 -4.37 20.51 -7.75
C ASN A 224 -3.69 19.17 -8.00
N LEU A 225 -2.89 19.11 -9.07
CA LEU A 225 -1.91 18.06 -9.27
C LEU A 225 -0.58 18.53 -8.69
N SER A 226 -0.10 17.87 -7.65
CA SER A 226 1.19 18.14 -7.04
C SER A 226 2.17 17.03 -7.36
N ILE A 227 3.39 17.38 -7.75
CA ILE A 227 4.46 16.42 -8.01
C ILE A 227 5.68 16.84 -7.19
N GLY A 228 6.03 16.04 -6.19
CA GLY A 228 7.21 16.23 -5.34
C GLY A 228 8.27 15.16 -5.61
N LEU A 229 9.54 15.53 -5.51
CA LEU A 229 10.67 14.60 -5.52
C LEU A 229 11.12 14.36 -4.08
N LEU A 230 10.97 13.12 -3.59
CA LEU A 230 11.39 12.76 -2.23
C LEU A 230 12.78 12.14 -2.22
N PHE A 231 13.07 11.19 -3.12
CA PHE A 231 14.38 10.54 -3.23
C PHE A 231 14.81 10.40 -4.68
N ARG A 232 16.11 10.54 -4.92
CA ARG A 232 16.70 10.28 -6.25
C ARG A 232 17.12 8.83 -6.38
N HIS A 233 17.07 8.25 -7.57
CA HIS A 233 17.73 6.99 -7.96
C HIS A 233 17.86 5.94 -6.82
N TYR A 234 16.72 5.43 -6.34
CA TYR A 234 16.59 4.43 -5.28
C TYR A 234 17.25 4.76 -3.94
N GLN A 235 17.60 6.02 -3.68
CA GLN A 235 18.26 6.44 -2.43
C GLN A 235 17.36 6.21 -1.21
N GLY A 236 16.03 6.23 -1.38
CA GLY A 236 15.07 5.88 -0.34
C GLY A 236 15.24 4.44 0.19
N LEU A 237 15.80 3.53 -0.62
CA LEU A 237 16.04 2.13 -0.25
C LEU A 237 17.32 1.91 0.57
N LYS A 238 18.16 2.95 0.75
CA LYS A 238 19.39 2.85 1.53
C LYS A 238 19.10 2.65 3.03
N PHE A 239 20.08 2.12 3.77
CA PHE A 239 19.97 1.92 5.21
C PHE A 239 19.70 3.22 5.97
N SER A 240 20.39 4.30 5.63
CA SER A 240 20.21 5.64 6.21
C SER A 240 19.78 6.63 5.12
N PRO A 241 18.49 6.65 4.75
CA PRO A 241 18.00 7.41 3.61
C PRO A 241 17.85 8.91 3.90
N GLU A 242 17.68 9.31 5.16
CA GLU A 242 17.34 10.69 5.56
C GLU A 242 18.28 11.77 4.97
N ARG A 243 19.59 11.52 4.98
CA ARG A 243 20.59 12.43 4.40
C ARG A 243 20.53 12.57 2.87
N PHE A 244 19.74 11.72 2.21
CA PHE A 244 19.52 11.71 0.77
C PHE A 244 18.11 12.18 0.40
N ALA A 245 17.29 12.55 1.39
CA ALA A 245 15.96 13.09 1.12
C ALA A 245 16.09 14.46 0.44
N VAL A 246 15.41 14.62 -0.69
CA VAL A 246 15.32 15.87 -1.43
C VAL A 246 14.14 16.70 -0.92
N ASP A 247 12.99 16.04 -0.73
CA ASP A 247 11.74 16.62 -0.22
C ASP A 247 11.41 17.98 -0.87
N LYS A 248 11.34 17.98 -2.20
CA LYS A 248 11.16 19.19 -3.01
C LYS A 248 9.91 19.08 -3.87
N LEU A 249 8.96 20.00 -3.69
CA LEU A 249 7.82 20.18 -4.59
C LEU A 249 8.31 20.74 -5.92
N LEU A 250 8.09 20.00 -7.01
CA LEU A 250 8.56 20.37 -8.35
C LEU A 250 7.47 21.04 -9.17
N ARG A 251 6.22 20.56 -9.09
CA ARG A 251 5.08 21.14 -9.82
C ARG A 251 3.85 21.22 -8.93
N VAL A 252 3.08 22.28 -9.14
CA VAL A 252 1.68 22.42 -8.72
C VAL A 252 0.91 22.90 -9.94
N VAL A 253 0.13 22.01 -10.52
CA VAL A 253 -0.63 22.28 -11.75
C VAL A 253 -2.10 22.38 -11.37
N ARG A 254 -2.75 23.47 -11.77
CA ARG A 254 -4.20 23.62 -11.64
C ARG A 254 -4.86 22.88 -12.79
N ILE A 255 -5.71 21.92 -12.46
CA ILE A 255 -6.44 21.11 -13.42
C ILE A 255 -7.93 21.40 -13.26
N ARG A 256 -8.61 21.70 -14.35
CA ARG A 256 -10.06 21.77 -14.39
C ARG A 256 -10.62 20.55 -15.09
N ILE A 257 -11.32 19.72 -14.32
CA ILE A 257 -12.04 18.56 -14.85
C ILE A 257 -13.45 19.02 -15.26
N ARG A 258 -13.84 18.79 -16.52
CA ARG A 258 -15.19 19.09 -17.04
C ARG A 258 -15.84 17.86 -17.65
N ASN A 259 -17.17 17.86 -17.73
CA ASN A 259 -17.87 16.90 -18.58
C ASN A 259 -17.68 17.31 -20.05
N ASP A 260 -17.53 16.32 -20.94
CA ASP A 260 -17.44 16.59 -22.38
C ASP A 260 -18.83 16.89 -22.96
N ASP A 261 -19.15 18.19 -23.09
CA ASP A 261 -20.44 18.66 -23.59
C ASP A 261 -20.67 18.30 -25.08
N LYS A 262 -19.61 17.97 -25.85
CA LYS A 262 -19.72 17.67 -27.29
C LYS A 262 -20.10 16.22 -27.58
N ASN A 263 -20.07 15.36 -26.57
CA ASN A 263 -20.51 13.98 -26.65
C ASN A 263 -21.52 13.71 -25.52
N VAL A 264 -22.74 14.19 -25.66
CA VAL A 264 -23.84 13.90 -24.70
C VAL A 264 -24.20 12.40 -24.64
N LEU A 265 -23.66 11.59 -25.56
CA LEU A 265 -23.67 10.11 -25.55
C LEU A 265 -22.33 9.49 -25.10
N ALA A 266 -21.37 10.29 -24.61
CA ALA A 266 -20.03 9.85 -24.22
C ALA A 266 -20.10 8.84 -23.09
N ALA A 267 -19.64 7.64 -23.41
CA ALA A 267 -19.29 6.55 -22.54
C ALA A 267 -19.21 6.94 -21.04
N LYS A 268 -20.20 6.51 -20.25
CA LYS A 268 -20.19 6.65 -18.78
C LYS A 268 -19.16 5.68 -18.21
N LEU A 269 -18.45 6.08 -17.16
CA LEU A 269 -17.64 5.11 -16.42
C LEU A 269 -18.55 4.01 -15.86
N PRO A 270 -18.14 2.74 -15.93
CA PRO A 270 -18.93 1.65 -15.37
C PRO A 270 -19.05 1.87 -13.86
N GLU A 271 -20.26 1.69 -13.33
CA GLU A 271 -20.50 1.80 -11.89
C GLU A 271 -19.58 0.85 -11.12
N ILE A 272 -19.03 1.37 -10.03
CA ILE A 272 -18.15 0.61 -9.16
C ILE A 272 -19.02 -0.36 -8.35
N LYS A 273 -18.84 -1.64 -8.59
CA LYS A 273 -19.55 -2.69 -7.84
C LYS A 273 -18.97 -2.83 -6.45
N GLN A 274 -19.78 -3.32 -5.52
CA GLN A 274 -19.28 -3.72 -4.22
C GLN A 274 -18.23 -4.83 -4.37
N CYS A 275 -17.12 -4.72 -3.64
CA CYS A 275 -16.02 -5.68 -3.69
C CYS A 275 -16.50 -7.10 -3.37
N GLY A 276 -16.20 -8.02 -4.27
CA GLY A 276 -16.26 -9.45 -4.04
C GLY A 276 -14.87 -10.01 -3.72
N LYS A 277 -14.81 -11.31 -3.42
CA LYS A 277 -13.55 -11.95 -3.02
C LYS A 277 -12.46 -11.92 -4.10
N SER A 278 -12.85 -11.98 -5.37
CA SER A 278 -11.92 -11.93 -6.51
C SER A 278 -11.22 -10.57 -6.66
N ASP A 279 -11.84 -9.50 -6.20
CA ASP A 279 -11.31 -8.14 -6.29
C ASP A 279 -10.03 -7.98 -5.43
N TYR A 280 -9.97 -8.71 -4.31
CA TYR A 280 -8.79 -8.76 -3.44
C TYR A 280 -7.63 -9.59 -4.01
N ARG A 281 -7.75 -10.20 -5.20
CA ARG A 281 -6.62 -10.88 -5.86
C ARG A 281 -5.70 -9.93 -6.63
N LYS A 282 -6.07 -8.66 -6.74
CA LYS A 282 -5.25 -7.63 -7.38
C LYS A 282 -4.09 -7.22 -6.49
N ASP A 283 -2.92 -7.04 -7.10
CA ASP A 283 -1.68 -6.79 -6.37
C ASP A 283 -1.54 -5.38 -5.85
N LEU A 284 -2.06 -4.44 -6.63
CA LEU A 284 -1.97 -3.02 -6.39
C LEU A 284 -3.34 -2.41 -6.65
N TRP A 285 -3.69 -1.41 -5.85
CA TRP A 285 -4.92 -0.67 -6.03
C TRP A 285 -4.64 0.71 -6.64
N ALA A 286 -5.62 1.21 -7.40
CA ALA A 286 -5.68 2.60 -7.85
C ALA A 286 -6.93 3.22 -7.21
N GLY A 287 -6.79 3.58 -5.94
CA GLY A 287 -7.91 4.04 -5.12
C GLY A 287 -8.11 5.55 -5.14
N ARG A 288 -9.24 5.95 -4.54
CA ARG A 288 -9.54 7.34 -4.24
C ARG A 288 -10.34 7.46 -2.96
N TRP A 289 -10.12 8.58 -2.29
CA TRP A 289 -11.01 9.11 -1.29
C TRP A 289 -11.95 10.11 -1.94
N THR A 290 -13.25 9.92 -1.75
CA THR A 290 -14.31 10.84 -2.19
C THR A 290 -15.04 11.38 -0.97
N ARG A 291 -15.48 12.64 -1.03
CA ARG A 291 -16.20 13.29 0.07
C ARG A 291 -17.68 13.40 -0.25
N HIS A 292 -18.54 12.76 0.54
CA HIS A 292 -19.99 12.73 0.34
C HIS A 292 -20.78 13.56 1.34
N GLY A 293 -20.10 14.11 2.35
CA GLY A 293 -20.68 14.97 3.37
C GLY A 293 -19.61 15.90 3.93
N ARG A 294 -20.02 17.01 4.54
CA ARG A 294 -19.10 18.03 5.03
C ARG A 294 -19.74 18.81 6.17
N ASN A 295 -19.03 18.88 7.29
CA ASN A 295 -19.33 19.78 8.38
C ASN A 295 -18.01 20.32 8.94
N ASP A 296 -17.55 21.45 8.40
CA ASP A 296 -16.27 22.06 8.80
C ASP A 296 -16.40 22.88 10.09
N GLU A 297 -17.63 23.21 10.52
CA GLU A 297 -17.92 23.86 11.80
C GLU A 297 -17.96 22.86 12.97
N CYS A 298 -17.85 21.56 12.66
CA CYS A 298 -17.84 20.48 13.62
C CYS A 298 -16.80 20.70 14.73
N ARG A 299 -17.27 20.67 15.98
CA ARG A 299 -16.38 20.72 17.14
C ARG A 299 -16.00 19.30 17.55
N ILE A 300 -14.70 19.08 17.70
CA ILE A 300 -14.16 17.82 18.17
C ILE A 300 -14.62 17.57 19.62
N SER A 301 -15.17 16.38 19.82
CA SER A 301 -15.69 15.91 21.11
C SER A 301 -14.58 15.89 22.18
N ASN A 302 -14.95 15.94 23.46
CA ASN A 302 -13.96 15.98 24.55
C ASN A 302 -13.08 14.72 24.63
N ASP A 303 -13.58 13.58 24.14
CA ASP A 303 -12.84 12.33 23.96
C ASP A 303 -11.98 12.32 22.67
N GLY A 304 -11.87 13.44 21.96
CA GLY A 304 -11.06 13.57 20.75
C GLY A 304 -11.73 13.05 19.47
N ARG A 305 -13.02 12.68 19.51
CA ARG A 305 -13.71 12.11 18.36
C ARG A 305 -14.35 13.15 17.43
N TYR A 306 -14.26 12.88 16.13
CA TYR A 306 -14.73 13.67 15.00
C TYR A 306 -16.14 13.22 14.56
N ARG A 307 -17.11 13.32 15.48
CA ARG A 307 -18.52 13.02 15.21
C ARG A 307 -19.20 14.16 14.43
N CYS A 308 -18.69 14.45 13.24
CA CYS A 308 -19.07 15.61 12.45
C CYS A 308 -20.30 15.39 11.58
N LEU A 309 -20.61 14.14 11.29
CA LEU A 309 -21.83 13.72 10.61
C LEU A 309 -22.64 12.83 11.56
N GLU A 310 -23.95 12.82 11.38
CA GLU A 310 -24.84 11.93 12.13
C GLU A 310 -24.41 10.47 11.97
N PRO A 311 -24.51 9.61 13.02
CA PRO A 311 -24.03 8.23 12.96
C PRO A 311 -24.61 7.39 11.81
N ASN A 312 -25.83 7.72 11.37
CA ASN A 312 -26.54 7.06 10.27
C ASN A 312 -26.41 7.80 8.92
N TYR A 313 -25.57 8.84 8.83
CA TYR A 313 -25.38 9.60 7.59
C TYR A 313 -25.04 8.64 6.45
N PRO A 314 -25.83 8.61 5.37
CA PRO A 314 -25.73 7.56 4.35
C PRO A 314 -24.49 7.75 3.49
N CYS A 315 -23.89 6.65 3.07
CA CYS A 315 -22.99 6.69 1.93
C CYS A 315 -23.75 6.89 0.62
N GLN A 316 -23.17 7.66 -0.30
CA GLN A 316 -23.63 7.78 -1.67
C GLN A 316 -23.18 6.58 -2.52
N HIS A 317 -24.15 5.93 -3.16
CA HIS A 317 -23.90 4.92 -4.19
C HIS A 317 -23.30 5.59 -5.45
N PRO A 318 -22.35 4.97 -6.19
CA PRO A 318 -21.81 3.61 -6.04
C PRO A 318 -20.57 3.48 -5.13
N TRP A 319 -20.13 4.56 -4.49
CA TRP A 319 -18.84 4.69 -3.84
C TRP A 319 -18.66 3.85 -2.56
N CYS A 320 -19.74 3.68 -1.80
CA CYS A 320 -19.83 2.73 -0.69
C CYS A 320 -21.29 2.43 -0.35
N HIS A 321 -21.49 1.53 0.60
CA HIS A 321 -22.80 1.15 1.11
C HIS A 321 -22.80 1.19 2.63
N GLY A 322 -23.87 1.69 3.27
CA GLY A 322 -23.99 1.76 4.73
C GLY A 322 -23.81 3.18 5.28
N ALA A 323 -23.55 3.28 6.59
CA ALA A 323 -23.54 4.53 7.32
C ALA A 323 -22.14 5.17 7.35
N LEU A 324 -21.91 6.15 6.48
CA LEU A 324 -20.66 6.92 6.40
C LEU A 324 -20.33 7.66 7.69
N GLY A 325 -21.33 8.12 8.44
CA GLY A 325 -21.11 8.78 9.73
C GLY A 325 -20.34 7.93 10.75
N SER A 326 -20.41 6.59 10.64
CA SER A 326 -19.70 5.68 11.54
C SER A 326 -18.18 5.67 11.38
N VAL A 327 -17.67 6.14 10.24
CA VAL A 327 -16.21 6.25 9.97
C VAL A 327 -15.62 7.50 10.63
N GLU A 328 -16.47 8.45 11.04
CA GLU A 328 -16.07 9.74 11.64
C GLU A 328 -15.18 10.62 10.76
N SER A 329 -15.07 10.30 9.48
CA SER A 329 -14.15 10.90 8.51
C SER A 329 -14.50 12.31 8.03
N ASN A 330 -15.51 12.96 8.62
CA ASN A 330 -16.14 14.17 8.09
C ASN A 330 -16.50 14.05 6.59
N GLY A 331 -17.04 12.87 6.23
CA GLY A 331 -17.62 12.56 4.93
C GLY A 331 -16.67 11.96 3.90
N TRP A 332 -15.39 11.75 4.22
CA TRP A 332 -14.45 11.06 3.34
C TRP A 332 -14.66 9.55 3.36
N VAL A 333 -14.64 8.91 2.19
CA VAL A 333 -14.67 7.45 2.08
C VAL A 333 -13.78 6.97 0.96
N TYR A 334 -13.18 5.80 1.16
CA TYR A 334 -12.28 5.20 0.19
C TYR A 334 -13.02 4.19 -0.71
N SER A 335 -12.69 4.21 -2.00
CA SER A 335 -13.07 3.19 -2.98
C SER A 335 -11.89 2.90 -3.91
N ALA A 336 -11.83 1.69 -4.46
CA ALA A 336 -10.79 1.27 -5.40
C ALA A 336 -11.43 0.85 -6.73
N HIS A 337 -10.96 -0.23 -7.35
CA HIS A 337 -11.65 -0.84 -8.48
C HIS A 337 -13.05 -1.40 -8.12
N CYS A 338 -13.39 -1.43 -6.84
CA CYS A 338 -14.67 -1.81 -6.25
C CYS A 338 -14.97 -0.92 -5.02
N SER A 339 -16.20 -0.96 -4.51
CA SER A 339 -16.67 -0.19 -3.35
C SER A 339 -16.85 -1.07 -2.11
N PHE A 340 -16.73 -0.47 -0.94
CA PHE A 340 -16.76 -1.21 0.33
C PHE A 340 -18.07 -0.98 1.08
N LYS A 341 -18.58 -2.03 1.72
CA LYS A 341 -19.65 -1.91 2.70
C LYS A 341 -19.09 -1.38 4.02
N LEU A 342 -19.73 -0.36 4.57
CA LEU A 342 -19.55 0.12 5.93
C LEU A 342 -20.46 -0.70 6.85
N PHE A 343 -19.85 -1.45 7.75
CA PHE A 343 -20.53 -2.40 8.62
C PHE A 343 -21.17 -1.70 9.82
N ASP A 344 -22.46 -1.96 10.02
CA ASP A 344 -23.07 -1.72 11.32
C ASP A 344 -22.66 -2.81 12.32
N LYS A 345 -22.87 -2.52 13.61
CA LYS A 345 -22.54 -3.42 14.72
C LYS A 345 -23.13 -4.82 14.53
N LYS A 346 -24.41 -4.90 14.12
CA LYS A 346 -25.14 -6.17 13.98
C LYS A 346 -24.53 -7.05 12.87
N SER A 347 -24.24 -6.45 11.71
CA SER A 347 -23.67 -7.15 10.57
C SER A 347 -22.20 -7.49 10.78
N ALA A 348 -21.43 -6.67 11.49
CA ALA A 348 -20.05 -6.98 11.90
C ALA A 348 -19.99 -8.19 12.84
N TRP A 349 -20.83 -8.22 13.89
CA TRP A 349 -20.89 -9.38 14.79
C TRP A 349 -21.35 -10.65 14.07
N LYS A 350 -22.36 -10.55 13.19
CA LYS A 350 -22.80 -11.69 12.36
C LYS A 350 -21.68 -12.20 11.46
N CYS A 351 -20.87 -11.29 10.91
CA CYS A 351 -19.72 -11.61 10.06
C CYS A 351 -18.67 -12.45 10.80
N LEU A 352 -18.30 -12.01 12.00
CA LEU A 352 -17.17 -12.55 12.74
C LEU A 352 -17.54 -13.78 13.56
N ASN A 353 -18.82 -13.99 13.82
CA ASN A 353 -19.27 -15.08 14.68
C ASN A 353 -18.66 -16.43 14.29
N LYS A 354 -18.10 -17.12 15.30
CA LYS A 354 -17.39 -18.39 15.24
C LYS A 354 -16.14 -18.41 14.37
N ARG A 355 -15.57 -17.24 14.03
CA ARG A 355 -14.30 -17.14 13.32
C ARG A 355 -13.13 -17.01 14.27
N TRP A 356 -11.97 -17.40 13.80
CA TRP A 356 -10.68 -17.15 14.39
C TRP A 356 -9.80 -16.35 13.42
N LEU A 357 -9.57 -15.08 13.76
CA LEU A 357 -8.67 -14.20 13.02
C LEU A 357 -7.28 -14.22 13.66
N PHE A 358 -6.24 -14.48 12.87
CA PHE A 358 -4.86 -14.46 13.30
C PHE A 358 -4.10 -13.34 12.60
N PHE A 359 -3.68 -12.34 13.37
CA PHE A 359 -2.88 -11.22 12.90
C PHE A 359 -1.41 -11.50 13.17
N TRP A 360 -0.58 -11.46 12.13
CA TRP A 360 0.88 -11.50 12.26
C TRP A 360 1.47 -10.25 11.62
N GLY A 361 2.05 -9.37 12.43
CA GLY A 361 2.36 -8.05 11.91
C GLY A 361 2.95 -7.04 12.88
N ASP A 362 3.08 -5.82 12.41
CA ASP A 362 3.63 -4.73 13.22
C ASP A 362 2.57 -4.10 14.13
N SER A 363 2.98 -3.03 14.82
CA SER A 363 2.13 -2.35 15.81
C SER A 363 0.88 -1.69 15.21
N ASN A 364 0.75 -1.54 13.88
CA ASN A 364 -0.50 -1.08 13.28
C ASN A 364 -1.63 -2.10 13.50
N HIS A 365 -1.35 -3.40 13.59
CA HIS A 365 -2.40 -4.39 13.88
C HIS A 365 -3.02 -4.19 15.27
N CYS A 366 -2.24 -3.77 16.27
CA CYS A 366 -2.76 -3.41 17.59
C CYS A 366 -3.81 -2.29 17.47
N ASP A 367 -3.51 -1.26 16.68
CA ASP A 367 -4.40 -0.13 16.43
C ASP A 367 -5.66 -0.57 15.67
N THR A 368 -5.51 -1.34 14.58
CA THR A 368 -6.64 -1.85 13.79
C THR A 368 -7.56 -2.75 14.62
N ILE A 369 -7.02 -3.67 15.42
CA ILE A 369 -7.83 -4.53 16.30
C ILE A 369 -8.58 -3.69 17.33
N ARG A 370 -7.89 -2.74 17.99
CA ARG A 370 -8.52 -1.83 18.96
C ARG A 370 -9.67 -1.05 18.31
N ASN A 371 -9.44 -0.52 17.10
CA ASN A 371 -10.41 0.27 16.37
C ASN A 371 -11.61 -0.55 15.92
N MET A 372 -11.39 -1.75 15.38
CA MET A 372 -12.46 -2.67 15.01
C MET A 372 -13.33 -3.03 16.22
N LEU A 373 -12.72 -3.34 17.36
CA LEU A 373 -13.45 -3.66 18.59
C LEU A 373 -14.27 -2.46 19.09
N ASN A 374 -13.65 -1.30 19.28
CA ASN A 374 -14.33 -0.15 19.89
C ASN A 374 -15.37 0.51 18.96
N PHE A 375 -15.07 0.69 17.68
CA PHE A 375 -15.88 1.52 16.79
C PHE A 375 -16.86 0.71 15.96
N VAL A 376 -16.42 -0.43 15.42
CA VAL A 376 -17.26 -1.25 14.55
C VAL A 376 -18.11 -2.23 15.35
N LEU A 377 -17.55 -2.83 16.39
CA LEU A 377 -18.23 -3.86 17.19
C LEU A 377 -18.86 -3.34 18.49
N ASP A 378 -18.56 -2.11 18.91
CA ASP A 378 -19.04 -1.54 20.19
C ASP A 378 -18.58 -2.36 21.41
N TYR A 379 -17.39 -2.95 21.30
CA TYR A 379 -16.74 -3.72 22.36
C TYR A 379 -15.61 -2.87 22.96
N GLU A 380 -15.81 -2.41 24.20
CA GLU A 380 -14.85 -1.58 24.90
C GLU A 380 -13.52 -2.33 25.11
N MET A 381 -12.46 -1.79 24.51
CA MET A 381 -11.11 -2.33 24.61
C MET A 381 -10.14 -1.17 24.79
N GLY A 382 -9.29 -1.27 25.82
CA GLY A 382 -8.18 -0.34 26.03
C GLY A 382 -7.05 -0.56 25.02
N VAL A 383 -5.83 -0.65 25.53
CA VAL A 383 -4.65 -0.92 24.68
C VAL A 383 -4.63 -2.41 24.33
N VAL A 384 -4.57 -2.72 23.02
CA VAL A 384 -4.32 -4.08 22.55
C VAL A 384 -2.81 -4.34 22.60
N PRO A 385 -2.34 -5.33 23.40
CA PRO A 385 -0.92 -5.64 23.49
C PRO A 385 -0.37 -6.26 22.21
N ARG A 386 0.97 -6.26 22.11
CA ARG A 386 1.73 -6.83 20.98
C ARG A 386 1.62 -8.35 20.87
N LEU A 387 1.33 -9.02 21.97
CA LEU A 387 0.89 -10.41 22.01
C LEU A 387 -0.51 -10.40 22.62
N PHE A 388 -1.50 -10.80 21.84
CA PHE A 388 -2.90 -10.77 22.25
C PHE A 388 -3.59 -12.02 21.72
N ASP A 389 -4.32 -12.74 22.57
CA ASP A 389 -5.10 -13.91 22.17
C ASP A 389 -6.33 -14.00 23.05
N MET A 390 -7.51 -13.75 22.47
CA MET A 390 -8.74 -13.63 23.25
C MET A 390 -9.96 -14.07 22.45
N ASN A 391 -10.88 -14.75 23.13
CA ASN A 391 -12.25 -14.93 22.67
C ASN A 391 -13.06 -13.68 23.02
N ILE A 392 -13.56 -13.00 22.00
CA ILE A 392 -14.42 -11.83 22.12
C ILE A 392 -15.87 -12.29 22.02
N THR A 393 -16.66 -12.03 23.05
CA THR A 393 -18.10 -12.37 23.08
C THR A 393 -18.92 -11.09 22.98
N ASN A 394 -19.95 -11.09 22.15
CA ASN A 394 -20.83 -9.94 21.99
C ASN A 394 -21.58 -9.65 23.31
N PRO A 395 -21.39 -8.46 23.93
CA PRO A 395 -22.05 -8.13 25.19
C PRO A 395 -23.58 -8.11 25.10
N LYS A 396 -24.14 -7.93 23.89
CA LYS A 396 -25.57 -7.85 23.62
C LYS A 396 -26.17 -9.19 23.13
N ASP A 397 -25.34 -10.15 22.74
CA ASP A 397 -25.75 -11.49 22.32
C ASP A 397 -24.65 -12.52 22.62
N PRO A 398 -24.67 -13.17 23.80
CA PRO A 398 -23.62 -14.13 24.19
C PRO A 398 -23.47 -15.35 23.27
N LYS A 399 -24.40 -15.59 22.34
CA LYS A 399 -24.29 -16.65 21.32
C LYS A 399 -23.33 -16.28 20.19
N GLN A 400 -22.97 -15.01 20.09
CA GLN A 400 -22.01 -14.50 19.12
C GLN A 400 -20.64 -14.32 19.79
N SER A 401 -19.66 -15.08 19.32
CA SER A 401 -18.27 -14.93 19.77
C SER A 401 -17.30 -15.25 18.65
N PHE A 402 -16.11 -14.70 18.72
CA PHE A 402 -15.03 -14.98 17.78
C PHE A 402 -13.68 -14.86 18.49
N ARG A 403 -12.63 -15.46 17.93
CA ARG A 403 -11.29 -15.40 18.49
C ARG A 403 -10.42 -14.45 17.67
N ILE A 404 -9.66 -13.60 18.35
CA ILE A 404 -8.58 -12.83 17.74
C ILE A 404 -7.28 -13.25 18.39
N THR A 405 -6.30 -13.56 17.56
CA THR A 405 -4.90 -13.67 17.95
C THR A 405 -4.10 -12.60 17.21
N ASN A 406 -3.17 -11.94 17.89
CA ASN A 406 -2.22 -10.99 17.33
C ASN A 406 -0.83 -11.34 17.84
N VAL A 407 0.10 -11.54 16.91
CA VAL A 407 1.50 -11.80 17.19
C VAL A 407 2.36 -10.76 16.49
N PHE A 408 3.01 -9.93 17.29
CA PHE A 408 3.90 -8.89 16.79
C PHE A 408 5.12 -9.47 16.06
N ASN A 409 5.35 -9.05 14.81
CA ASN A 409 6.48 -9.45 13.99
C ASN A 409 7.63 -8.43 14.00
N GLY A 410 7.43 -7.26 14.61
CA GLY A 410 8.48 -6.25 14.66
C GLY A 410 9.72 -6.70 15.41
N HIS A 411 9.62 -7.74 16.25
CA HIS A 411 10.73 -8.40 16.93
C HIS A 411 10.28 -9.75 17.51
N TYR A 412 11.16 -10.77 17.58
CA TYR A 412 10.81 -12.08 18.17
C TYR A 412 10.41 -11.99 19.65
N ASN A 413 11.06 -11.09 20.39
CA ASN A 413 10.66 -10.64 21.71
C ASN A 413 9.74 -9.42 21.57
N HIS A 414 8.50 -9.52 22.01
CA HIS A 414 7.45 -8.51 21.83
C HIS A 414 7.77 -7.13 22.44
N THR A 415 8.70 -7.04 23.39
CA THR A 415 9.16 -5.75 23.95
C THR A 415 10.18 -5.04 23.04
N GLY A 416 10.82 -5.78 22.13
CA GLY A 416 11.77 -5.25 21.14
C GLY A 416 11.10 -4.64 19.92
N ASN A 417 11.91 -4.14 18.98
CA ASN A 417 11.46 -3.59 17.70
C ASN A 417 12.53 -3.83 16.61
N TYR A 418 12.21 -3.46 15.37
CA TYR A 418 13.18 -3.28 14.28
C TYR A 418 13.81 -4.56 13.73
N GLN A 419 13.05 -5.65 13.67
CA GLN A 419 13.43 -6.86 12.93
C GLN A 419 12.49 -7.16 11.76
N GLY A 420 11.18 -6.96 11.92
CA GLY A 420 10.20 -7.31 10.89
C GLY A 420 10.31 -8.78 10.51
N LEU A 421 10.50 -9.09 9.22
CA LEU A 421 10.68 -10.45 8.72
C LEU A 421 11.88 -11.17 9.36
N ASN A 422 12.90 -10.45 9.83
CA ASN A 422 14.03 -11.07 10.53
C ASN A 422 13.64 -11.71 11.87
N SER A 423 12.48 -11.37 12.45
CA SER A 423 12.00 -12.05 13.66
C SER A 423 11.89 -13.57 13.47
N LEU A 424 11.64 -14.04 12.24
CA LEU A 424 11.54 -15.46 11.89
C LEU A 424 12.89 -16.20 11.88
N TYR A 425 14.02 -15.50 12.00
CA TYR A 425 15.32 -16.16 12.20
C TYR A 425 15.50 -16.69 13.63
N ASN A 426 14.61 -16.33 14.54
CA ASN A 426 14.59 -16.89 15.88
C ASN A 426 13.78 -18.20 15.92
N ASP A 427 14.43 -19.30 16.29
CA ASP A 427 13.80 -20.63 16.33
C ASP A 427 12.61 -20.70 17.30
N GLY A 428 12.77 -20.15 18.51
CA GLY A 428 11.70 -20.13 19.50
C GLY A 428 10.46 -19.38 19.03
N TYR A 429 10.64 -18.28 18.30
CA TYR A 429 9.54 -17.53 17.71
C TYR A 429 8.85 -18.28 16.57
N ARG A 430 9.61 -18.99 15.74
CA ARG A 430 9.04 -19.89 14.72
C ARG A 430 8.22 -21.01 15.35
N GLU A 431 8.74 -21.67 16.38
CA GLU A 431 8.01 -22.73 17.08
C GLU A 431 6.75 -22.20 17.77
N TYR A 432 6.83 -21.01 18.38
CA TYR A 432 5.67 -20.32 18.94
C TYR A 432 4.58 -20.07 17.87
N LEU A 433 4.96 -19.57 16.69
CA LEU A 433 4.03 -19.39 15.58
C LEU A 433 3.45 -20.72 15.10
N ARG A 434 4.28 -21.76 14.91
CA ARG A 434 3.85 -23.10 14.50
C ARG A 434 2.81 -23.69 15.46
N GLY A 435 2.92 -23.40 16.76
CA GLY A 435 1.97 -23.85 17.78
C GLY A 435 0.52 -23.49 17.48
N TYR A 436 0.26 -22.35 16.84
CA TYR A 436 -1.10 -21.94 16.45
C TYR A 436 -1.67 -22.72 15.25
N PHE A 437 -0.80 -23.35 14.47
CA PHE A 437 -1.16 -24.06 13.24
C PHE A 437 -0.88 -25.57 13.34
N SER A 438 -0.59 -26.11 14.52
CA SER A 438 -0.29 -27.53 14.74
C SER A 438 -1.48 -28.36 15.23
N GLY A 439 -2.52 -27.71 15.77
CA GLY A 439 -3.73 -28.36 16.29
C GLY A 439 -4.77 -28.72 15.21
N GLU A 440 -5.80 -29.48 15.58
CA GLU A 440 -6.92 -29.85 14.69
C GLU A 440 -7.79 -28.65 14.29
N VAL A 441 -7.85 -27.65 15.17
CA VAL A 441 -8.46 -26.35 14.90
C VAL A 441 -7.33 -25.34 14.71
N VAL A 442 -7.37 -24.63 13.58
CA VAL A 442 -6.43 -23.58 13.21
C VAL A 442 -7.20 -22.29 12.89
N PRO A 443 -6.55 -21.12 12.76
CA PRO A 443 -7.24 -19.90 12.37
C PRO A 443 -7.98 -20.01 11.03
N ASP A 444 -9.12 -19.34 10.89
CA ASP A 444 -9.86 -19.26 9.62
C ASP A 444 -9.17 -18.29 8.64
N THR A 445 -8.52 -17.26 9.17
CA THR A 445 -7.88 -16.21 8.36
C THR A 445 -6.57 -15.77 9.01
N LEU A 446 -5.50 -15.76 8.22
CA LEU A 446 -4.19 -15.21 8.56
C LEU A 446 -4.05 -13.84 7.90
N ILE A 447 -4.02 -12.77 8.70
CA ILE A 447 -3.85 -11.38 8.25
C ILE A 447 -2.42 -10.94 8.55
N MET A 448 -1.65 -10.68 7.50
CA MET A 448 -0.23 -10.40 7.56
C MET A 448 0.06 -8.95 7.17
N ASN A 449 1.00 -8.31 7.86
CA ASN A 449 1.68 -7.13 7.33
C ASN A 449 3.17 -7.15 7.70
N SER A 450 4.00 -6.50 6.91
CA SER A 450 5.40 -6.23 7.25
C SER A 450 5.88 -5.00 6.50
N GLY A 451 6.99 -4.39 6.92
CA GLY A 451 7.56 -3.23 6.23
C GLY A 451 8.25 -2.24 7.16
N LEU A 452 7.54 -1.67 8.14
CA LEU A 452 8.10 -0.57 8.96
C LEU A 452 9.38 -1.00 9.69
N HIS A 453 9.34 -2.15 10.34
CA HIS A 453 10.49 -2.70 11.05
C HIS A 453 11.55 -3.26 10.10
N ASP A 454 11.13 -3.74 8.92
CA ASP A 454 12.05 -4.18 7.87
C ASP A 454 12.88 -3.02 7.31
N GLY A 455 12.27 -1.85 7.15
CA GLY A 455 12.96 -0.65 6.69
C GLY A 455 14.12 -0.22 7.59
N VAL A 456 14.03 -0.57 8.88
CA VAL A 456 15.08 -0.34 9.89
C VAL A 456 16.10 -1.47 9.89
N TYR A 457 15.65 -2.73 9.83
CA TYR A 457 16.54 -3.89 9.98
C TYR A 457 17.44 -4.11 8.77
N TRP A 458 16.86 -4.13 7.57
CA TRP A 458 17.54 -4.62 6.38
C TRP A 458 18.42 -3.52 5.77
N PRO A 459 19.74 -3.73 5.64
CA PRO A 459 20.67 -2.68 5.23
C PRO A 459 20.60 -2.33 3.74
N ASN A 460 20.02 -3.21 2.92
CA ASN A 460 19.82 -2.99 1.50
C ASN A 460 18.77 -3.94 0.93
N LEU A 461 18.33 -3.64 -0.29
CA LEU A 461 17.34 -4.41 -1.04
C LEU A 461 17.73 -5.88 -1.21
N ARG A 462 19.01 -6.18 -1.50
CA ARG A 462 19.48 -7.57 -1.67
C ARG A 462 19.18 -8.44 -0.44
N ARG A 463 19.49 -7.93 0.75
CA ARG A 463 19.26 -8.67 1.99
C ARG A 463 17.76 -8.76 2.32
N PHE A 464 17.00 -7.69 2.05
CA PHE A 464 15.55 -7.73 2.22
C PHE A 464 14.90 -8.79 1.31
N ILE A 465 15.26 -8.87 0.02
CA ILE A 465 14.73 -9.89 -0.91
C ILE A 465 15.00 -11.30 -0.37
N LYS A 466 16.20 -11.55 0.16
CA LYS A 466 16.51 -12.84 0.82
C LYS A 466 15.61 -13.07 2.04
N GLY A 467 15.48 -12.09 2.93
CA GLY A 467 14.62 -12.17 4.10
C GLY A 467 13.14 -12.42 3.76
N ALA A 468 12.62 -11.75 2.73
CA ALA A 468 11.28 -11.95 2.19
C ALA A 468 11.08 -13.35 1.62
N ASN A 469 12.09 -13.87 0.91
CA ASN A 469 12.09 -15.24 0.40
C ASN A 469 12.03 -16.27 1.55
N ASP A 470 12.89 -16.09 2.56
CA ASP A 470 12.95 -17.01 3.70
C ASP A 470 11.65 -16.96 4.54
N ALA A 471 11.08 -15.76 4.72
CA ALA A 471 9.80 -15.58 5.40
C ALA A 471 8.65 -16.24 4.63
N ALA A 472 8.58 -16.07 3.30
CA ALA A 472 7.59 -16.73 2.46
C ALA A 472 7.74 -18.26 2.53
N ALA A 473 8.97 -18.79 2.50
CA ALA A 473 9.24 -20.22 2.65
C ALA A 473 8.78 -20.76 4.01
N PHE A 474 9.02 -20.03 5.10
CA PHE A 474 8.53 -20.41 6.43
C PHE A 474 7.00 -20.52 6.46
N TRP A 475 6.29 -19.50 5.96
CA TRP A 475 4.83 -19.52 5.94
C TRP A 475 4.26 -20.61 5.03
N ALA A 476 4.90 -20.88 3.89
CA ALA A 476 4.54 -22.01 3.03
C ALA A 476 4.65 -23.33 3.78
N GLU A 477 5.75 -23.56 4.51
CA GLU A 477 5.96 -24.76 5.29
C GLU A 477 4.90 -24.94 6.41
N VAL A 478 4.55 -23.85 7.11
CA VAL A 478 3.50 -23.84 8.13
C VAL A 478 2.16 -24.26 7.52
N LEU A 479 1.76 -23.66 6.40
CA LEU A 479 0.48 -23.95 5.74
C LEU A 479 0.48 -25.35 5.09
N ASP A 480 1.61 -25.81 4.54
CA ASP A 480 1.79 -27.18 4.08
C ASP A 480 1.60 -28.20 5.21
N GLY A 481 2.05 -27.86 6.42
CA GLY A 481 1.81 -28.66 7.62
C GLY A 481 0.32 -28.80 7.96
N VAL A 482 -0.48 -27.73 7.77
CA VAL A 482 -1.94 -27.76 7.92
C VAL A 482 -2.57 -28.63 6.83
N ARG A 483 -2.19 -28.43 5.57
CA ARG A 483 -2.69 -29.21 4.41
C ARG A 483 -2.47 -30.70 4.57
N ARG A 484 -1.28 -31.12 4.99
CA ARG A 484 -0.91 -32.53 5.19
C ARG A 484 -1.74 -33.23 6.27
N ARG A 485 -2.28 -32.47 7.23
CA ARG A 485 -3.16 -32.98 8.29
C ARG A 485 -4.64 -33.00 7.88
N ASN A 486 -4.95 -32.66 6.62
CA ASN A 486 -6.30 -32.56 6.08
C ASN A 486 -7.21 -31.60 6.88
N VAL A 487 -6.61 -30.56 7.45
CA VAL A 487 -7.31 -29.44 8.11
C VAL A 487 -7.49 -28.32 7.09
N VAL A 488 -8.62 -27.61 7.16
CA VAL A 488 -8.87 -26.44 6.29
C VAL A 488 -7.78 -25.39 6.53
N VAL A 489 -7.11 -24.99 5.47
CA VAL A 489 -6.02 -24.00 5.54
C VAL A 489 -6.62 -22.61 5.77
N PRO A 490 -6.02 -21.79 6.65
CA PRO A 490 -6.40 -20.39 6.80
C PRO A 490 -6.32 -19.66 5.46
N GLU A 491 -7.28 -18.78 5.20
CA GLU A 491 -7.15 -17.83 4.09
C GLU A 491 -6.10 -16.77 4.43
N VAL A 492 -5.17 -16.53 3.51
CA VAL A 492 -4.02 -15.65 3.77
C VAL A 492 -4.19 -14.31 3.08
N VAL A 493 -4.13 -13.26 3.89
CA VAL A 493 -4.38 -11.90 3.49
C VAL A 493 -3.13 -11.09 3.80
N TYR A 494 -2.53 -10.50 2.79
CA TYR A 494 -1.50 -9.50 3.01
C TYR A 494 -2.11 -8.10 2.96
N ARG A 495 -2.12 -7.45 4.12
CA ARG A 495 -2.41 -6.03 4.22
C ARG A 495 -1.08 -5.30 4.08
N THR A 496 -0.93 -4.50 3.02
CA THR A 496 0.33 -3.75 2.80
C THR A 496 0.63 -2.82 3.98
N THR A 497 1.89 -2.47 4.20
CA THR A 497 2.22 -1.47 5.23
C THR A 497 1.75 -0.08 4.80
N VAL A 498 1.73 0.86 5.75
CA VAL A 498 1.27 2.24 5.52
C VAL A 498 2.28 3.06 4.70
N ALA A 499 1.79 4.09 4.00
CA ALA A 499 2.62 5.21 3.56
C ALA A 499 2.98 6.05 4.79
N THR A 500 4.25 6.07 5.18
CA THR A 500 4.69 6.80 6.38
C THR A 500 4.59 8.31 6.17
N GLY A 501 4.13 9.02 7.20
CA GLY A 501 3.63 10.38 7.06
C GLY A 501 4.42 11.49 7.75
N GLY A 502 4.25 12.72 7.30
CA GLY A 502 4.90 13.92 7.82
C GLY A 502 6.41 13.74 7.97
N TYR A 503 6.95 13.94 9.18
CA TYR A 503 8.40 13.83 9.41
C TYR A 503 8.98 12.44 9.08
N ALA A 504 8.18 11.38 9.18
CA ALA A 504 8.60 10.00 8.92
C ALA A 504 8.87 9.73 7.43
N ARG A 505 8.39 10.61 6.53
CA ARG A 505 8.60 10.51 5.08
C ARG A 505 10.07 10.40 4.68
N ARG A 506 10.98 10.93 5.48
CA ARG A 506 12.43 10.94 5.17
C ARG A 506 13.21 9.84 5.89
N LEU A 507 12.59 9.15 6.84
CA LEU A 507 13.28 8.21 7.73
C LEU A 507 13.52 6.84 7.07
N VAL A 508 14.10 5.92 7.85
CA VAL A 508 14.48 4.57 7.40
C VAL A 508 13.32 3.71 6.90
N PHE A 509 12.07 4.06 7.22
CA PHE A 509 10.83 3.43 6.76
C PHE A 509 10.00 4.36 5.86
N ASN A 510 10.66 5.21 5.07
CA ASN A 510 10.02 6.14 4.14
C ASN A 510 9.08 5.47 3.12
N PRO A 511 8.14 6.22 2.50
CA PRO A 511 7.20 5.69 1.52
C PRO A 511 7.86 4.95 0.34
N SER A 512 8.98 5.46 -0.18
CA SER A 512 9.72 4.79 -1.27
C SER A 512 10.16 3.38 -0.90
N LYS A 513 10.71 3.22 0.30
CA LYS A 513 11.12 1.91 0.81
C LYS A 513 9.93 1.01 1.14
N MET A 514 8.88 1.56 1.75
CA MET A 514 7.70 0.78 2.13
C MET A 514 6.94 0.26 0.91
N GLU A 515 6.80 1.06 -0.14
CA GLU A 515 6.22 0.60 -1.40
C GLU A 515 7.05 -0.52 -2.03
N ALA A 516 8.37 -0.34 -2.15
CA ALA A 516 9.26 -1.34 -2.70
C ALA A 516 9.23 -2.65 -1.89
N PHE A 517 9.20 -2.54 -0.56
CA PHE A 517 9.21 -3.70 0.33
C PHE A 517 7.88 -4.45 0.31
N ASN A 518 6.75 -3.74 0.21
CA ASN A 518 5.44 -4.34 -0.03
C ASN A 518 5.45 -5.16 -1.33
N GLY A 519 5.91 -4.58 -2.45
CA GLY A 519 5.96 -5.27 -3.74
C GLY A 519 6.85 -6.51 -3.71
N VAL A 520 8.04 -6.43 -3.10
CA VAL A 520 8.94 -7.58 -2.95
C VAL A 520 8.30 -8.70 -2.12
N PHE A 521 7.66 -8.38 -0.99
CA PHE A 521 7.10 -9.44 -0.16
C PHE A 521 5.85 -10.07 -0.79
N VAL A 522 5.00 -9.30 -1.47
CA VAL A 522 3.90 -9.82 -2.30
C VAL A 522 4.44 -10.77 -3.38
N ASP A 523 5.47 -10.37 -4.12
CA ASP A 523 6.13 -11.22 -5.13
C ASP A 523 6.60 -12.56 -4.53
N LYS A 524 7.20 -12.54 -3.32
CA LYS A 524 7.67 -13.78 -2.66
C LYS A 524 6.54 -14.63 -2.13
N LEU A 525 5.55 -14.05 -1.47
CA LEU A 525 4.39 -14.81 -0.98
C LEU A 525 3.66 -15.50 -2.14
N LYS A 526 3.54 -14.85 -3.31
CA LYS A 526 2.97 -15.44 -4.52
C LYS A 526 3.82 -16.58 -5.09
N GLN A 527 5.14 -16.39 -5.19
CA GLN A 527 6.05 -17.44 -5.68
C GLN A 527 5.95 -18.73 -4.85
N PHE A 528 5.71 -18.60 -3.55
CA PHE A 528 5.54 -19.73 -2.64
C PHE A 528 4.08 -20.21 -2.49
N GLY A 529 3.12 -19.61 -3.21
CA GLY A 529 1.70 -19.98 -3.11
C GLY A 529 1.11 -19.77 -1.71
N VAL A 530 1.59 -18.77 -0.97
CA VAL A 530 1.19 -18.49 0.41
C VAL A 530 -0.01 -17.56 0.48
N ILE A 531 -0.06 -16.53 -0.37
CA ILE A 531 -1.05 -15.46 -0.28
C ILE A 531 -2.28 -15.72 -1.17
N ASP A 532 -3.48 -15.48 -0.64
CA ASP A 532 -4.73 -15.54 -1.39
C ASP A 532 -5.24 -14.15 -1.79
N TYR A 533 -5.10 -13.18 -0.89
CA TYR A 533 -5.75 -11.86 -0.98
C TYR A 533 -4.83 -10.72 -0.53
N ILE A 534 -5.03 -9.54 -1.10
CA ILE A 534 -4.29 -8.31 -0.81
C ILE A 534 -5.26 -7.20 -0.42
N VAL A 535 -4.94 -6.49 0.66
CA VAL A 535 -5.57 -5.23 1.05
C VAL A 535 -4.52 -4.14 0.97
N ASP A 536 -4.64 -3.25 -0.03
CA ASP A 536 -3.63 -2.24 -0.31
C ASP A 536 -3.81 -1.00 0.58
N HIS A 537 -3.37 -1.14 1.84
CA HIS A 537 -3.41 -0.05 2.80
C HIS A 537 -2.39 1.06 2.51
N PHE A 538 -1.31 0.75 1.80
CA PHE A 538 -0.36 1.75 1.34
C PHE A 538 -1.05 2.78 0.47
N ASP A 539 -1.79 2.34 -0.56
CA ASP A 539 -2.58 3.23 -1.42
C ASP A 539 -3.62 4.03 -0.63
N MET A 540 -4.34 3.38 0.28
CA MET A 540 -5.37 4.05 1.07
C MET A 540 -4.82 5.14 2.01
N THR A 541 -3.62 4.93 2.57
CA THR A 541 -2.96 5.92 3.46
C THR A 541 -2.21 7.01 2.70
N TYR A 542 -1.84 6.76 1.45
CA TYR A 542 -1.00 7.66 0.67
C TYR A 542 -1.56 9.09 0.58
N PRO A 543 -2.83 9.36 0.26
CA PRO A 543 -3.30 10.75 0.14
C PRO A 543 -3.33 11.54 1.47
N TRP A 544 -3.02 10.87 2.59
CA TRP A 544 -3.02 11.41 3.95
C TRP A 544 -1.64 11.44 4.60
N HIS A 545 -0.58 11.12 3.84
CA HIS A 545 0.77 10.96 4.37
C HIS A 545 1.60 12.24 4.38
N TYR A 546 1.21 13.30 3.67
CA TYR A 546 2.06 14.49 3.50
C TYR A 546 2.37 15.24 4.81
N ASP A 547 1.47 15.17 5.79
CA ASP A 547 1.61 15.79 7.11
C ASP A 547 1.32 14.79 8.25
N ASN A 548 1.21 15.28 9.50
CA ASN A 548 0.88 14.49 10.68
C ASN A 548 -0.54 14.74 11.21
N ARG A 549 -1.45 15.28 10.38
CA ARG A 549 -2.85 15.51 10.79
C ARG A 549 -3.64 14.23 10.89
N CYS A 550 -3.36 13.24 10.03
CA CYS A 550 -4.08 11.96 10.00
C CYS A 550 -3.22 10.76 10.45
N ASN A 551 -1.97 11.02 10.87
CA ASN A 551 -1.04 10.00 11.33
C ASN A 551 0.01 10.61 12.29
N ASP A 552 0.65 9.77 13.11
CA ASP A 552 1.78 10.18 13.96
C ASP A 552 3.16 9.98 13.30
N GLY A 553 3.14 9.67 12.00
CA GLY A 553 4.27 9.32 11.16
C GLY A 553 4.26 7.85 10.72
N VAL A 554 3.83 6.93 11.59
CA VAL A 554 3.87 5.49 11.31
C VAL A 554 2.58 4.75 11.67
N HIS A 555 1.65 5.42 12.37
CA HIS A 555 0.34 4.90 12.74
C HIS A 555 -0.79 5.83 12.27
N TYR A 556 -1.83 5.23 11.67
CA TYR A 556 -3.07 5.88 11.21
C TYR A 556 -4.31 5.49 12.02
N GLY A 557 -4.10 4.73 13.10
CA GLY A 557 -5.15 4.14 13.94
C GLY A 557 -5.00 4.43 15.43
N ARG A 558 -4.34 5.53 15.80
CA ARG A 558 -4.19 5.94 17.20
C ARG A 558 -5.54 6.17 17.86
N PHE A 559 -5.63 6.00 19.16
CA PHE A 559 -6.86 6.30 19.87
C PHE A 559 -7.20 7.80 19.73
N PRO A 560 -8.48 8.16 19.66
CA PRO A 560 -8.89 9.56 19.56
C PRO A 560 -8.41 10.33 20.79
N VAL A 561 -7.81 11.51 20.58
CA VAL A 561 -7.35 12.40 21.65
C VAL A 561 -7.55 13.84 21.21
N LYS A 562 -8.11 14.67 22.09
CA LYS A 562 -8.23 16.11 21.90
C LYS A 562 -6.92 16.83 22.27
N ALA A 563 -5.82 16.43 21.62
CA ALA A 563 -4.50 17.03 21.79
C ALA A 563 -4.08 17.77 20.51
N ARG A 564 -3.42 18.92 20.68
CA ARG A 564 -2.81 19.65 19.57
C ARG A 564 -1.50 18.99 19.15
N TRP A 565 -1.23 18.97 17.85
CA TRP A 565 -0.02 18.40 17.27
C TRP A 565 1.01 19.48 16.95
N ARG A 566 2.11 19.06 16.31
CA ARG A 566 3.25 19.94 15.96
C ARG A 566 2.83 21.13 15.09
N ASP A 567 1.78 20.99 14.29
CA ASP A 567 1.21 22.06 13.45
C ASP A 567 0.15 22.91 14.18
N GLY A 568 -0.08 22.66 15.47
CA GLY A 568 -1.04 23.37 16.31
C GLY A 568 -2.50 22.94 16.15
N GLN A 569 -2.81 22.05 15.20
CA GLN A 569 -4.15 21.51 14.97
C GLN A 569 -4.40 20.24 15.77
N ILE A 570 -5.67 19.88 15.98
CA ILE A 570 -6.02 18.57 16.53
C ILE A 570 -5.99 17.56 15.38
N GLY A 571 -5.40 16.40 15.62
CA GLY A 571 -5.20 15.37 14.61
C GLY A 571 -6.35 14.38 14.60
N HIS A 572 -6.59 13.79 13.44
CA HIS A 572 -7.64 12.82 13.17
C HIS A 572 -7.04 11.46 12.80
N GLN A 573 -6.20 10.93 13.70
CA GLN A 573 -5.31 9.80 13.43
C GLN A 573 -5.96 8.42 13.54
N TYR A 574 -7.23 8.29 13.15
CA TYR A 574 -7.95 7.02 13.28
C TYR A 574 -8.96 6.71 12.17
N PHE A 575 -9.56 7.71 11.50
CA PHE A 575 -10.59 7.39 10.49
C PHE A 575 -10.06 6.63 9.28
N VAL A 576 -8.79 6.85 8.91
CA VAL A 576 -8.14 6.11 7.81
C VAL A 576 -8.06 4.62 8.18
N ASP A 577 -7.73 4.30 9.42
CA ASP A 577 -7.75 2.91 9.93
C ASP A 577 -9.16 2.39 10.24
N LEU A 578 -10.13 3.24 10.60
CA LEU A 578 -11.54 2.83 10.68
C LEU A 578 -12.08 2.41 9.31
N MET A 579 -11.70 3.13 8.26
CA MET A 579 -11.97 2.68 6.90
C MET A 579 -11.30 1.34 6.61
N LEU A 580 -10.06 1.12 7.06
CA LEU A 580 -9.35 -0.16 6.92
C LEU A 580 -10.12 -1.29 7.60
N CYS A 581 -10.66 -1.06 8.80
CA CYS A 581 -11.47 -2.04 9.51
C CYS A 581 -12.64 -2.51 8.64
N HIS A 582 -13.36 -1.59 7.99
CA HIS A 582 -14.45 -1.95 7.08
C HIS A 582 -13.94 -2.67 5.82
N VAL A 583 -12.84 -2.23 5.22
CA VAL A 583 -12.21 -2.90 4.06
C VAL A 583 -11.82 -4.34 4.39
N LEU A 584 -11.21 -4.58 5.55
CA LEU A 584 -10.84 -5.91 6.04
C LEU A 584 -12.08 -6.77 6.28
N LEU A 585 -13.14 -6.23 6.89
CA LEU A 585 -14.38 -6.97 7.07
C LEU A 585 -15.01 -7.37 5.73
N ASN A 586 -15.00 -6.51 4.71
CA ASN A 586 -15.49 -6.88 3.38
C ASN A 586 -14.71 -8.08 2.78
N MET A 587 -13.43 -8.23 3.11
CA MET A 587 -12.61 -9.35 2.67
C MET A 587 -12.90 -10.62 3.49
N VAL A 588 -12.94 -10.50 4.82
CA VAL A 588 -13.22 -11.64 5.74
C VAL A 588 -14.64 -12.19 5.50
N ILE A 589 -15.55 -11.33 5.05
CA ILE A 589 -16.93 -11.70 4.74
C ILE A 589 -17.02 -12.22 3.33
N HIS A 590 -17.31 -13.50 3.22
CA HIS A 590 -18.17 -13.92 2.14
C HIS A 590 -19.18 -14.92 2.66
N GLU A 591 -20.46 -14.63 2.43
CA GLU A 591 -21.50 -15.65 2.54
C GLU A 591 -21.10 -16.78 1.60
N SER A 592 -20.87 -17.96 2.16
CA SER A 592 -20.80 -19.18 1.40
C SER A 592 -22.16 -19.35 0.71
N ARG A 593 -22.32 -18.78 -0.49
CA ARG A 593 -23.43 -19.09 -1.40
C ARG A 593 -23.49 -20.59 -1.71
N ILE A 594 -22.45 -21.35 -1.34
CA ILE A 594 -22.42 -22.81 -1.33
C ILE A 594 -23.50 -23.38 -0.41
N ALA A 595 -23.76 -22.79 0.77
CA ALA A 595 -24.84 -23.27 1.65
C ALA A 595 -26.22 -23.02 1.02
N ALA A 596 -26.44 -21.85 0.41
CA ALA A 596 -27.72 -21.54 -0.26
C ALA A 596 -27.94 -22.36 -1.53
N THR A 597 -26.89 -22.65 -2.32
CA THR A 597 -27.00 -23.44 -3.55
C THR A 597 -27.17 -24.92 -3.26
N VAL A 598 -26.52 -25.45 -2.22
CA VAL A 598 -26.72 -26.83 -1.76
C VAL A 598 -28.10 -26.99 -1.13
N ILE A 599 -28.57 -26.03 -0.33
CA ILE A 599 -29.93 -26.06 0.24
C ILE A 599 -31.01 -25.92 -0.84
N LEU A 600 -30.82 -25.07 -1.86
CA LEU A 600 -31.74 -24.96 -2.99
C LEU A 600 -31.75 -26.24 -3.85
N CYS A 601 -30.60 -26.87 -4.11
CA CYS A 601 -30.57 -28.16 -4.79
C CYS A 601 -31.23 -29.28 -3.97
N TYR A 602 -31.05 -29.30 -2.64
CA TYR A 602 -31.64 -30.32 -1.77
C TYR A 602 -33.17 -30.15 -1.62
N LEU A 603 -33.65 -28.91 -1.53
CA LEU A 603 -35.09 -28.62 -1.44
C LEU A 603 -35.82 -28.90 -2.76
N GLN A 604 -35.17 -28.68 -3.90
CA GLN A 604 -35.74 -28.97 -5.22
C GLN A 604 -35.73 -30.48 -5.55
N PHE A 605 -34.83 -31.26 -4.92
CA PHE A 605 -34.86 -32.74 -4.99
C PHE A 605 -35.90 -33.36 -4.06
N SER A 606 -36.17 -32.74 -2.91
CA SER A 606 -37.16 -33.22 -1.93
C SER A 606 -38.61 -32.94 -2.36
N SER A 607 -38.86 -31.83 -3.06
CA SER A 607 -40.21 -31.49 -3.55
C SER A 607 -40.71 -32.34 -4.71
N ASN A 608 -39.84 -33.12 -5.37
CA ASN A 608 -40.20 -34.03 -6.47
C ASN A 608 -40.45 -35.49 -6.05
N ARG A 609 -40.50 -35.79 -4.74
CA ARG A 609 -40.74 -37.15 -4.23
C ARG A 609 -42.13 -37.43 -3.65
N SER A 610 -43.05 -36.47 -3.68
CA SER A 610 -44.45 -36.75 -3.39
C SER A 610 -45.33 -36.31 -4.54
N VAL A 611 -45.64 -37.23 -5.46
CA VAL A 611 -46.92 -37.37 -6.17
C VAL A 611 -46.89 -38.64 -7.06
N HIS A 612 -47.83 -39.53 -6.75
CA HIS A 612 -48.47 -40.60 -7.55
C HIS A 612 -47.72 -41.87 -8.05
N ASN A 613 -48.13 -42.98 -7.42
CA ASN A 613 -48.44 -44.28 -8.04
C ASN A 613 -49.07 -44.16 -9.44
N GLY A 614 -48.57 -44.98 -10.39
CA GLY A 614 -49.35 -45.46 -11.53
C GLY A 614 -48.75 -45.17 -12.91
N SER A 615 -48.58 -46.26 -13.68
CA SER A 615 -48.41 -46.28 -15.15
C SER A 615 -47.07 -45.78 -15.73
N LEU A 616 -46.22 -46.74 -16.13
CA LEU A 616 -45.17 -46.55 -17.13
C LEU A 616 -45.76 -45.95 -18.42
N LYS A 617 -45.32 -44.74 -18.79
CA LYS A 617 -45.25 -44.32 -20.19
C LYS A 617 -43.87 -43.72 -20.45
N GLN A 618 -43.21 -44.27 -21.48
CA GLN A 618 -42.00 -43.72 -22.08
C GLN A 618 -42.20 -42.24 -22.40
N LEU A 619 -41.29 -41.39 -21.90
CA LEU A 619 -41.13 -40.01 -22.36
C LEU A 619 -39.73 -39.82 -22.92
N ASN A 620 -39.70 -39.16 -24.08
CA ASN A 620 -38.59 -38.96 -25.00
C ASN A 620 -37.50 -38.03 -24.40
N PRO A 621 -36.21 -38.21 -24.73
CA PRO A 621 -35.13 -37.41 -24.17
C PRO A 621 -34.93 -36.10 -24.95
N GLN A 622 -35.78 -35.09 -24.73
CA GLN A 622 -35.53 -33.73 -25.23
C GLN A 622 -35.85 -32.57 -24.29
N ASP A 623 -36.38 -32.81 -23.08
CA ASP A 623 -36.61 -31.72 -22.13
C ASP A 623 -35.45 -31.61 -21.11
N TYR A 624 -34.32 -31.06 -21.57
CA TYR A 624 -33.24 -30.61 -20.71
C TYR A 624 -33.24 -29.08 -20.62
N CYS A 625 -33.33 -28.59 -19.37
CA CYS A 625 -33.04 -27.22 -18.99
C CYS A 625 -31.62 -26.82 -19.44
N PHE A 626 -31.54 -25.99 -20.48
CA PHE A 626 -30.30 -25.32 -20.89
C PHE A 626 -29.94 -24.25 -19.85
N MET A 627 -28.95 -24.52 -19.00
CA MET A 627 -28.17 -23.45 -18.36
C MET A 627 -26.69 -23.64 -18.70
N LYS A 628 -26.20 -22.65 -19.45
CA LYS A 628 -24.93 -22.63 -20.18
C LYS A 628 -23.76 -22.39 -19.21
N LEU A 629 -23.23 -23.45 -18.61
CA LEU A 629 -21.91 -23.43 -17.97
C LEU A 629 -20.83 -23.55 -19.06
N ARG A 630 -20.31 -22.41 -19.53
CA ARG A 630 -19.11 -22.38 -20.36
C ARG A 630 -17.86 -22.42 -19.47
N THR A 631 -17.15 -23.54 -19.56
CA THR A 631 -15.70 -23.70 -19.37
C THR A 631 -15.09 -23.18 -18.07
N PHE A 632 -15.04 -24.06 -17.07
CA PHE A 632 -13.87 -24.16 -16.19
C PHE A 632 -13.23 -25.54 -16.42
N HIS A 633 -11.97 -25.54 -16.82
CA HIS A 633 -11.15 -26.73 -16.92
C HIS A 633 -10.99 -27.33 -15.52
N VAL A 634 -11.59 -28.51 -15.32
CA VAL A 634 -11.39 -29.36 -14.15
C VAL A 634 -10.17 -30.23 -14.43
N PHE A 635 -9.07 -29.99 -13.72
CA PHE A 635 -8.04 -30.99 -13.52
C PHE A 635 -7.93 -31.27 -12.01
N VAL A 636 -8.13 -32.55 -11.69
CA VAL A 636 -7.78 -33.28 -10.47
C VAL A 636 -8.60 -32.97 -9.20
N TYR A 637 -9.71 -33.71 -9.02
CA TYR A 637 -10.05 -34.38 -7.74
C TYR A 637 -11.00 -35.57 -8.03
N GLY A 638 -10.50 -36.54 -8.79
CA GLY A 638 -11.14 -37.85 -8.90
C GLY A 638 -10.61 -38.76 -7.81
N ARG A 639 -11.34 -38.91 -6.68
CA ARG A 639 -11.43 -40.16 -5.89
C ARG A 639 -12.19 -40.11 -4.55
N VAL A 640 -12.85 -39.02 -4.16
CA VAL A 640 -13.57 -38.97 -2.86
C VAL A 640 -15.10 -39.13 -2.99
N PHE A 641 -15.66 -39.08 -4.19
CA PHE A 641 -17.12 -39.07 -4.37
C PHE A 641 -17.79 -40.44 -4.61
N ILE A 642 -17.05 -41.55 -4.60
CA ILE A 642 -17.59 -42.89 -4.90
C ILE A 642 -17.93 -43.73 -3.65
N ASN A 643 -17.45 -43.37 -2.45
CA ASN A 643 -17.72 -44.16 -1.24
C ASN A 643 -18.89 -43.69 -0.37
N LEU A 644 -19.62 -42.62 -0.77
CA LEU A 644 -20.81 -42.15 -0.02
C LEU A 644 -22.16 -42.52 -0.65
N VAL A 645 -22.17 -43.27 -1.77
CA VAL A 645 -23.42 -43.64 -2.49
C VAL A 645 -23.66 -45.16 -2.53
N MET A 646 -22.80 -46.01 -1.94
CA MET A 646 -23.03 -47.47 -1.84
C MET A 646 -23.16 -47.99 -0.40
N GLY A 647 -23.76 -47.21 0.51
CA GLY A 647 -24.06 -47.63 1.88
C GLY A 647 -25.54 -47.60 2.28
N CYS A 648 -26.46 -47.31 1.35
CA CYS A 648 -27.89 -47.23 1.62
C CYS A 648 -28.71 -47.82 0.47
N PHE A 649 -28.42 -49.06 0.08
CA PHE A 649 -29.37 -50.01 -0.53
C PHE A 649 -28.72 -51.40 -0.39
N GLY A 650 -29.19 -52.16 0.60
CA GLY A 650 -28.64 -53.44 1.04
C GLY A 650 -28.92 -53.63 2.51
#